data_AF-A0A135SE99-F1
#
_entry.id   AF-A0A135SE99-F1
#
_cell.length_a   1.000
_cell.length_b   1.000
_cell.length_c   1.000
_cell.angle_alpha   90.00
_cell.angle_beta   90.00
_cell.angle_gamma   90.00
#
_symmetry.space_group_name_H-M   'P 1'
#
loop_
_entity.id
_entity.type
_entity.pdbx_description
1 polymer ?
#
loop_
_entity_poly.entity_id
_entity_poly.type
_entity_poly.pdbx_seq_one_letter_code
_entity_poly.pdbx_strand_id
1 'polypeptide(L)'
;MDSPFGIVLHGGASESWIGDDVSYATTKAFLKNLVEKAEERLRAGSRAIDVATEVVAELEDFPEFNAGKGAAVNRDGVHEVRIRLSHNTANIKLIINNLKLEAGIINGKTATYRAAACLQKTKNPIKLGRAMLDSVDTTMPVFIVGEGADQLACRLGLDMVDNSFFTTQRRMDYWRKNKTEVLEHGTVGAVVLDSHGHLAAANSTGGMMFKQAGRLGDTAILGAGLYADQQIAVACSGGGEAILTSMLASRVANLYHSGLKLETAVDKAMWDASGLCPSLSCGVIAITTDGMRTEQCNSRLFTIGSSGSTYGFKYGLIGCTMPVTAALCCYEDALVRIGVSKHPTRQYQLTFCLKEASLITMDRKQVEDLFESLRRASKALLSLGGTDKVAMMTFAGGKGGHLFAIRGTGSMSPTLNDSKQSGNPPFRAHIEIEKTAKALLQVGDFYKLPVPRSYSEFLLASAVEFRAIIAGLWGALSRGLRVALQTPLHWVIDADSFPDDLILLCFTHTILVSNFVTAVDSGLSSSSHLAIASHFDKTKVSTWPVNAFLVCSITVQPLYATLSNCIGRRIIYTSTAFLFLVGSCLAAFTTSWTGLILARGVCGLAVAGLMTMGSIVLTDIVGLKNRGHYQSLNYINYGAGSALGSISGGAIVEYFGWSYVYRLQLPFCLLSAVMVYLWIPSNIENSYREPLSQGKICLTNLLQTYDWRGSLLLMISLLCLVFVLGTGGNVLPWTNPLILTASALFGVVFYVLLRVEAKAPYPVLPPLMIQFPYRNIMGSALMFSMINYCVMYNTPFFFQAVRLESAGEASAHVVIPSIAFTAMSAVAGTTIAKLRTPRPTLRVSQVLLLVGALGLVAMATALPATKASNSLYSLCLIMPSLGVGMMAPSALLTLLSLGGQHDHAAMNGGFIMMRSLGVFIATSLSTTIIQNVSQVVLKTMSLDEETAEKVEATRLNIDNLRDLSGDMQSKVMQAYQLGFVVLFSVLLVCSMGIVLAFSWVPEGRLDRLSNRAEDSDAVVEMVDHLDDEETDDGL
;
A
#
# COMPACT_ATOMS: atom_id res chain seq x y z
N MET A 1 -9.88 38.11 -46.26
CA MET A 1 -8.88 37.48 -45.38
C MET A 1 -9.11 36.00 -45.52
N ASP A 2 -8.14 35.25 -46.03
CA ASP A 2 -8.28 33.81 -46.18
C ASP A 2 -8.45 33.19 -44.78
N SER A 3 -9.44 32.30 -44.62
CA SER A 3 -9.67 31.60 -43.37
C SER A 3 -8.41 30.84 -42.94
N PRO A 4 -8.05 30.85 -41.64
CA PRO A 4 -6.84 30.19 -41.19
C PRO A 4 -6.93 28.68 -41.42
N PHE A 5 -5.88 28.10 -41.99
CA PHE A 5 -5.65 26.66 -42.07
C PHE A 5 -4.26 26.33 -41.52
N GLY A 6 -4.07 25.09 -41.08
CA GLY A 6 -2.79 24.62 -40.58
C GLY A 6 -2.77 23.13 -40.23
N ILE A 7 -1.57 22.57 -40.17
CA ILE A 7 -1.29 21.23 -39.71
C ILE A 7 -0.13 21.23 -38.73
N VAL A 8 -0.22 20.36 -37.72
CA VAL A 8 0.89 19.93 -36.90
C VAL A 8 0.86 18.40 -36.86
N LEU A 9 2.01 17.77 -37.06
CA LEU A 9 2.18 16.32 -37.00
C LEU A 9 3.38 15.95 -36.13
N HIS A 10 3.36 14.75 -35.56
CA HIS A 10 4.49 14.17 -34.85
C HIS A 10 4.84 12.76 -35.32
N GLY A 11 6.14 12.46 -35.32
CA GLY A 11 6.69 11.10 -35.49
C GLY A 11 6.99 10.40 -34.16
N GLY A 12 6.70 11.06 -33.04
CA GLY A 12 6.76 10.50 -31.69
C GLY A 12 7.80 11.15 -30.78
N ALA A 13 7.52 11.09 -29.48
CA ALA A 13 8.37 11.61 -28.40
C ALA A 13 9.21 10.48 -27.80
N SER A 14 10.55 10.57 -27.84
CA SER A 14 11.43 9.49 -27.39
C SER A 14 12.68 9.98 -26.65
N GLU A 15 13.26 9.08 -25.85
CA GLU A 15 14.53 9.33 -25.14
C GLU A 15 15.77 9.04 -25.99
N SER A 16 15.59 8.32 -27.10
CA SER A 16 16.66 7.93 -28.00
C SER A 16 16.17 7.81 -29.44
N TRP A 17 17.09 8.07 -30.38
CA TRP A 17 16.90 7.81 -31.81
C TRP A 17 17.47 6.43 -32.13
N ILE A 18 16.70 5.59 -32.83
CA ILE A 18 17.10 4.22 -33.21
C ILE A 18 17.94 4.20 -34.49
N GLY A 19 17.84 5.23 -35.32
CA GLY A 19 18.55 5.34 -36.58
C GLY A 19 19.99 5.87 -36.46
N ASP A 20 20.71 5.80 -37.58
CA ASP A 20 21.98 6.48 -37.81
C ASP A 20 21.76 7.88 -38.41
N ASP A 21 22.85 8.60 -38.70
CA ASP A 21 22.80 9.94 -39.33
C ASP A 21 22.07 9.91 -40.69
N VAL A 22 22.14 8.78 -41.41
CA VAL A 22 21.44 8.57 -42.69
C VAL A 22 19.93 8.45 -42.48
N SER A 23 19.49 7.66 -41.50
CA SER A 23 18.08 7.56 -41.09
C SER A 23 17.54 8.92 -40.61
N TYR A 24 18.36 9.70 -39.89
CA TYR A 24 17.99 11.04 -39.47
C TYR A 24 17.78 11.98 -40.67
N ALA A 25 18.72 12.01 -41.63
CA ALA A 25 18.59 12.81 -42.84
C ALA A 25 17.37 12.39 -43.69
N THR A 26 17.12 11.08 -43.79
CA THR A 26 15.97 10.50 -44.49
C THR A 26 14.66 10.90 -43.84
N THR A 27 14.57 10.81 -42.51
CA THR A 27 13.39 11.23 -41.73
C THR A 27 13.10 12.72 -41.91
N LYS A 28 14.14 13.56 -41.86
CA LYS A 28 14.00 15.00 -42.06
C LYS A 28 13.49 15.33 -43.47
N ALA A 29 13.99 14.66 -44.51
CA ALA A 29 13.52 14.84 -45.88
C ALA A 29 12.07 14.35 -46.06
N PHE A 30 11.72 13.22 -45.44
CA PHE A 30 10.37 12.68 -45.45
C PHE A 30 9.35 13.63 -44.80
N LEU A 31 9.64 14.14 -43.59
CA LEU A 31 8.78 15.10 -42.90
C LEU A 31 8.58 16.39 -43.70
N LYS A 32 9.65 16.86 -44.36
CA LYS A 32 9.56 18.03 -45.25
C LYS A 32 8.50 17.80 -46.33
N ASN A 33 8.67 16.73 -47.10
CA ASN A 33 7.77 16.40 -48.20
C ASN A 33 6.32 16.20 -47.71
N LEU A 34 6.15 15.47 -46.61
CA LEU A 34 4.83 15.18 -46.05
C LEU A 34 4.09 16.47 -45.62
N VAL A 35 4.78 17.42 -45.00
CA VAL A 35 4.18 18.70 -44.59
C VAL A 35 3.89 19.58 -45.82
N GLU A 36 4.76 19.62 -46.83
CA GLU A 36 4.53 20.35 -48.09
C GLU A 36 3.26 19.82 -48.79
N LYS A 37 3.15 18.50 -48.92
CA LYS A 37 1.98 17.84 -49.50
C LYS A 37 0.70 18.11 -48.71
N ALA A 38 0.76 18.05 -47.38
CA ALA A 38 -0.39 18.35 -46.53
C ALA A 38 -0.84 19.81 -46.66
N GLU A 39 0.10 20.75 -46.72
CA GLU A 39 -0.18 22.16 -46.92
C GLU A 39 -0.82 22.44 -48.29
N GLU A 40 -0.31 21.85 -49.37
CA GLU A 40 -0.89 21.96 -50.70
C GLU A 40 -2.36 21.50 -50.73
N ARG A 41 -2.66 20.38 -50.05
CA ARG A 41 -4.03 19.86 -49.95
C ARG A 41 -4.96 20.75 -49.14
N LEU A 42 -4.47 21.34 -48.04
CA LEU A 42 -5.24 22.30 -47.24
C LEU A 42 -5.50 23.59 -48.02
N ARG A 43 -4.51 24.10 -48.77
CA ARG A 43 -4.69 25.24 -49.68
C ARG A 43 -5.69 24.95 -50.80
N ALA A 44 -5.74 23.71 -51.27
CA ALA A 44 -6.72 23.24 -52.25
C ALA A 44 -8.14 23.03 -51.67
N GLY A 45 -8.35 23.26 -50.36
CA GLY A 45 -9.66 23.15 -49.72
C GLY A 45 -10.04 21.74 -49.24
N SER A 46 -9.07 20.83 -49.08
CA SER A 46 -9.33 19.50 -48.51
C SER A 46 -9.80 19.58 -47.06
N ARG A 47 -10.69 18.69 -46.63
CA ARG A 47 -11.23 18.67 -45.26
C ARG A 47 -10.17 18.21 -44.25
N ALA A 48 -10.22 18.75 -43.03
CA ALA A 48 -9.22 18.46 -41.99
C ALA A 48 -9.09 16.95 -41.70
N ILE A 49 -10.21 16.25 -41.66
CA ILE A 49 -10.28 14.81 -41.38
C ILE A 49 -9.64 13.93 -42.49
N ASP A 50 -9.72 14.37 -43.75
CA ASP A 50 -9.12 13.65 -44.89
C ASP A 50 -7.60 13.83 -44.89
N VAL A 51 -7.14 15.06 -44.62
CA VAL A 51 -5.72 15.38 -44.50
C VAL A 51 -5.10 14.66 -43.30
N ALA A 52 -5.76 14.67 -42.13
CA ALA A 52 -5.29 13.95 -40.95
C ALA A 52 -5.16 12.44 -41.19
N THR A 53 -6.12 11.83 -41.88
CA THR A 53 -6.09 10.40 -42.22
C THR A 53 -4.92 10.05 -43.13
N GLU A 54 -4.73 10.81 -44.21
CA GLU A 54 -3.66 10.53 -45.18
C GLU A 54 -2.28 10.77 -44.60
N VAL A 55 -2.10 11.85 -43.84
CA VAL A 55 -0.83 12.16 -43.18
C VAL A 55 -0.45 11.05 -42.20
N VAL A 56 -1.38 10.59 -41.36
CA VAL A 56 -1.10 9.48 -40.42
C VAL A 56 -0.87 8.16 -41.15
N ALA A 57 -1.57 7.90 -42.27
CA ALA A 57 -1.33 6.70 -43.07
C ALA A 57 0.06 6.70 -43.73
N GLU A 58 0.55 7.85 -44.19
CA GLU A 58 1.92 7.98 -44.70
C GLU A 58 2.96 7.83 -43.58
N LEU A 59 2.66 8.31 -42.37
CA LEU A 59 3.49 8.07 -41.17
C LEU A 59 3.53 6.59 -40.78
N GLU A 60 2.43 5.85 -40.92
CA GLU A 60 2.37 4.39 -40.73
C GLU A 60 3.17 3.61 -41.77
N ASP A 61 3.25 4.09 -43.02
CA ASP A 61 4.03 3.45 -44.09
C ASP A 61 5.54 3.74 -43.97
N PHE A 62 5.95 4.71 -43.15
CA PHE A 62 7.35 5.09 -42.98
C PHE A 62 8.07 4.20 -41.94
N PRO A 63 9.10 3.42 -42.33
CA PRO A 63 9.66 2.34 -41.50
C PRO A 63 10.44 2.81 -40.26
N GLU A 64 10.79 4.09 -40.17
CA GLU A 64 11.55 4.63 -39.03
C GLU A 64 10.64 4.94 -37.83
N PHE A 65 9.34 5.19 -38.05
CA PHE A 65 8.42 5.54 -36.97
C PHE A 65 7.75 4.33 -36.34
N ASN A 66 7.34 4.49 -35.07
CA ASN A 66 6.71 3.43 -34.28
C ASN A 66 5.22 3.30 -34.56
N ALA A 67 4.86 3.08 -35.82
CA ALA A 67 3.50 2.85 -36.29
C ALA A 67 3.53 2.08 -37.61
N GLY A 68 2.47 1.31 -37.88
CA GLY A 68 2.37 0.51 -39.11
C GLY A 68 3.64 -0.30 -39.40
N LYS A 69 4.28 -0.03 -40.54
CA LYS A 69 5.44 -0.75 -41.09
C LYS A 69 6.63 -0.83 -40.12
N GLY A 70 6.77 0.15 -39.24
CA GLY A 70 7.76 0.15 -38.18
C GLY A 70 7.10 -0.10 -36.81
N ALA A 71 6.34 -1.16 -36.59
CA ALA A 71 5.75 -1.38 -35.27
C ALA A 71 6.78 -1.88 -34.23
N ALA A 72 6.60 -1.58 -32.94
CA ALA A 72 7.47 -2.09 -31.88
C ALA A 72 7.17 -3.56 -31.56
N VAL A 73 8.19 -4.32 -31.16
CA VAL A 73 8.08 -5.73 -30.74
C VAL A 73 7.95 -5.87 -29.22
N ASN A 74 7.30 -6.95 -28.77
CA ASN A 74 7.09 -7.29 -27.37
C ASN A 74 8.32 -8.00 -26.75
N ARG A 75 8.17 -8.49 -25.50
CA ARG A 75 9.27 -9.17 -24.77
C ARG A 75 9.79 -10.44 -25.44
N ASP A 76 8.95 -11.10 -26.21
CA ASP A 76 9.25 -12.36 -26.86
C ASP A 76 9.85 -12.16 -28.27
N GLY A 77 10.06 -10.90 -28.69
CA GLY A 77 10.63 -10.58 -30.02
C GLY A 77 9.65 -10.80 -31.17
N VAL A 78 8.38 -10.98 -30.82
CA VAL A 78 7.23 -10.99 -31.72
C VAL A 78 6.35 -9.81 -31.34
N HIS A 79 5.25 -9.59 -32.04
CA HIS A 79 4.40 -8.46 -31.71
C HIS A 79 3.14 -8.79 -30.87
N GLU A 80 2.76 -10.08 -30.73
CA GLU A 80 1.96 -10.69 -29.63
C GLU A 80 1.83 -12.23 -29.78
N VAL A 81 1.39 -12.91 -28.69
CA VAL A 81 1.20 -14.36 -28.50
C VAL A 81 -0.30 -14.71 -28.40
N ARG A 82 -0.76 -15.72 -29.15
CA ARG A 82 -2.11 -16.32 -29.02
C ARG A 82 -2.01 -17.67 -28.31
N ILE A 83 -2.91 -17.95 -27.36
CA ILE A 83 -3.17 -19.32 -26.89
C ILE A 83 -4.38 -19.83 -27.68
N ARG A 84 -4.16 -20.70 -28.68
CA ARG A 84 -5.22 -21.54 -29.25
C ARG A 84 -5.10 -22.95 -28.66
N LEU A 85 -6.15 -23.40 -27.99
CA LEU A 85 -6.37 -24.82 -27.78
C LEU A 85 -7.05 -25.37 -29.04
N SER A 86 -6.26 -25.97 -29.93
CA SER A 86 -6.82 -26.82 -30.97
C SER A 86 -6.91 -28.24 -30.41
N HIS A 87 -8.13 -28.75 -30.23
CA HIS A 87 -8.33 -30.18 -30.03
C HIS A 87 -8.02 -30.89 -31.36
N ASN A 88 -6.84 -31.50 -31.44
CA ASN A 88 -6.69 -32.68 -32.27
C ASN A 88 -5.69 -33.64 -31.62
N THR A 89 -6.08 -34.90 -31.65
CA THR A 89 -5.47 -36.02 -30.95
C THR A 89 -3.98 -36.12 -31.29
N ALA A 90 -3.14 -36.03 -30.26
CA ALA A 90 -1.73 -36.43 -30.24
C ALA A 90 -0.59 -35.40 -30.43
N ASN A 91 -0.78 -34.08 -30.55
CA ASN A 91 0.30 -33.10 -30.28
C ASN A 91 -0.21 -31.65 -30.13
N ILE A 92 0.03 -31.02 -28.98
CA ILE A 92 -0.21 -29.58 -28.79
C ILE A 92 0.95 -28.83 -29.44
N LYS A 93 0.73 -28.27 -30.64
CA LYS A 93 1.70 -27.39 -31.31
C LYS A 93 1.31 -25.94 -31.08
N LEU A 94 2.13 -25.20 -30.34
CA LEU A 94 1.99 -23.76 -30.10
C LEU A 94 2.34 -23.01 -31.39
N ILE A 95 1.35 -22.40 -32.05
CA ILE A 95 1.59 -21.48 -33.19
C ILE A 95 1.51 -20.05 -32.65
N ILE A 96 2.66 -19.37 -32.66
CA ILE A 96 2.85 -18.00 -32.17
C ILE A 96 2.73 -17.07 -33.38
N ASN A 97 1.82 -16.09 -33.35
CA ASN A 97 1.84 -14.88 -34.18
C ASN A 97 0.65 -13.97 -33.82
N ASN A 98 0.88 -12.70 -33.44
CA ASN A 98 0.49 -11.50 -34.21
C ASN A 98 0.43 -10.21 -33.38
N LEU A 99 0.62 -9.05 -34.07
CA LEU A 99 0.73 -7.65 -33.63
C LEU A 99 -0.46 -7.05 -32.87
N LYS A 100 -0.19 -5.94 -32.15
CA LYS A 100 -1.20 -4.93 -31.80
C LYS A 100 -0.85 -3.57 -32.41
N LEU A 101 -1.42 -3.26 -33.57
CA LEU A 101 -1.51 -1.87 -34.06
C LEU A 101 -2.77 -1.21 -33.48
N GLU A 102 -2.67 0.08 -33.19
CA GLU A 102 -3.74 0.88 -32.60
C GLU A 102 -3.84 2.20 -33.35
N ALA A 103 -5.05 2.65 -33.64
CA ALA A 103 -5.30 3.99 -34.18
C ALA A 103 -6.64 4.55 -33.73
N GLY A 104 -6.69 5.86 -33.55
CA GLY A 104 -7.88 6.62 -33.24
C GLY A 104 -7.99 7.87 -34.11
N ILE A 105 -9.21 8.26 -34.45
CA ILE A 105 -9.48 9.46 -35.23
C ILE A 105 -10.76 10.14 -34.75
N ILE A 106 -10.74 11.46 -34.67
CA ILE A 106 -11.89 12.29 -34.26
C ILE A 106 -12.09 13.46 -35.22
N ASN A 107 -13.35 13.68 -35.60
CA ASN A 107 -13.79 14.84 -36.34
C ASN A 107 -14.31 15.91 -35.37
N GLY A 108 -13.57 17.01 -35.22
CA GLY A 108 -13.92 18.09 -34.28
C GLY A 108 -15.21 18.83 -34.64
N LYS A 109 -15.64 18.82 -35.91
CA LYS A 109 -16.91 19.43 -36.32
C LYS A 109 -18.11 18.74 -35.68
N THR A 110 -18.10 17.42 -35.69
CA THR A 110 -19.22 16.56 -35.28
C THR A 110 -18.98 15.86 -33.94
N ALA A 111 -17.79 16.02 -33.35
CA ALA A 111 -17.29 15.25 -32.21
C ALA A 111 -17.36 13.71 -32.40
N THR A 112 -17.47 13.24 -33.64
CA THR A 112 -17.55 11.79 -33.93
C THR A 112 -16.17 11.18 -33.86
N TYR A 113 -16.04 10.15 -33.03
CA TYR A 113 -14.81 9.41 -32.77
C TYR A 113 -14.91 7.98 -33.29
N ARG A 114 -13.81 7.44 -33.85
CA ARG A 114 -13.65 6.02 -34.13
C ARG A 114 -12.25 5.54 -33.83
N ALA A 115 -12.14 4.30 -33.37
CA ALA A 115 -10.85 3.68 -33.10
C ALA A 115 -10.84 2.19 -33.38
N ALA A 116 -9.63 1.68 -33.60
CA ALA A 116 -9.35 0.27 -33.68
C ALA A 116 -8.05 -0.07 -32.93
N ALA A 117 -8.02 -1.24 -32.30
CA ALA A 117 -6.84 -1.71 -31.60
C ALA A 117 -6.61 -3.21 -31.76
N CYS A 118 -5.41 -3.67 -31.39
CA CYS A 118 -5.01 -5.07 -31.51
C CYS A 118 -5.10 -5.60 -32.96
N LEU A 119 -4.87 -4.75 -33.96
CA LEU A 119 -4.88 -5.10 -35.38
C LEU A 119 -3.61 -5.84 -35.79
N GLN A 120 -3.76 -6.81 -36.69
CA GLN A 120 -2.71 -7.77 -37.05
C GLN A 120 -2.38 -7.79 -38.53
N LYS A 121 -3.36 -7.43 -39.38
CA LYS A 121 -3.26 -7.56 -40.84
C LYS A 121 -3.66 -6.30 -41.59
N THR A 122 -4.38 -5.39 -40.94
CA THR A 122 -4.78 -4.12 -41.56
C THR A 122 -3.56 -3.23 -41.78
N LYS A 123 -3.21 -2.96 -43.05
CA LYS A 123 -1.98 -2.24 -43.42
C LYS A 123 -1.88 -0.86 -42.78
N ASN A 124 -2.99 -0.10 -42.85
CA ASN A 124 -3.10 1.24 -42.28
C ASN A 124 -4.25 1.30 -41.25
N PRO A 125 -3.98 1.07 -39.96
CA PRO A 125 -4.96 1.18 -38.88
C PRO A 125 -5.80 2.46 -38.92
N ILE A 126 -5.21 3.61 -39.23
CA ILE A 126 -5.96 4.87 -39.26
C ILE A 126 -7.06 4.90 -40.33
N LYS A 127 -6.86 4.20 -41.46
CA LYS A 127 -7.87 4.10 -42.52
C LYS A 127 -9.09 3.29 -42.10
N LEU A 128 -8.93 2.33 -41.17
CA LEU A 128 -10.07 1.63 -40.56
C LEU A 128 -10.91 2.59 -39.72
N GLY A 129 -10.27 3.39 -38.86
CA GLY A 129 -10.97 4.44 -38.10
C GLY A 129 -11.72 5.41 -39.02
N ARG A 130 -11.10 5.83 -40.13
CA ARG A 130 -11.73 6.68 -41.14
C ARG A 130 -12.93 5.99 -41.83
N ALA A 131 -12.80 4.75 -42.26
CA ALA A 131 -13.87 4.01 -42.92
C ALA A 131 -15.07 3.78 -41.97
N MET A 132 -14.80 3.55 -40.67
CA MET A 132 -15.83 3.46 -39.63
C MET A 132 -16.53 4.80 -39.38
N LEU A 133 -15.85 5.94 -39.58
CA LEU A 133 -16.44 7.28 -39.48
C LEU A 133 -17.36 7.60 -40.67
N ASP A 134 -16.98 7.15 -41.86
CA ASP A 134 -17.72 7.41 -43.10
C ASP A 134 -18.90 6.46 -43.33
N SER A 135 -19.01 5.41 -42.50
CA SER A 135 -20.10 4.45 -42.62
C SER A 135 -21.45 5.07 -42.26
N VAL A 136 -22.45 4.81 -43.11
CA VAL A 136 -23.86 5.15 -42.86
C VAL A 136 -24.57 4.13 -41.97
N ASP A 137 -23.91 3.01 -41.65
CA ASP A 137 -24.46 1.96 -40.79
C ASP A 137 -24.43 2.40 -39.33
N THR A 138 -25.61 2.56 -38.73
CA THR A 138 -25.76 2.96 -37.32
C THR A 138 -25.27 1.90 -36.33
N THR A 139 -25.06 0.66 -36.78
CA THR A 139 -24.51 -0.43 -35.96
C THR A 139 -22.98 -0.50 -36.00
N MET A 140 -22.32 0.37 -36.79
CA MET A 140 -20.86 0.43 -36.87
C MET A 140 -20.25 0.77 -35.49
N PRO A 141 -19.32 -0.05 -34.95
CA PRO A 141 -18.81 0.16 -33.60
C PRO A 141 -18.01 1.46 -33.49
N VAL A 142 -18.04 2.09 -32.31
CA VAL A 142 -17.22 3.27 -32.02
C VAL A 142 -15.75 2.87 -31.84
N PHE A 143 -15.51 1.75 -31.16
CA PHE A 143 -14.17 1.20 -30.92
C PHE A 143 -14.21 -0.32 -31.08
N ILE A 144 -13.35 -0.87 -31.93
CA ILE A 144 -13.27 -2.32 -32.20
C ILE A 144 -11.86 -2.85 -31.94
N VAL A 145 -11.75 -4.07 -31.43
CA VAL A 145 -10.45 -4.66 -31.07
C VAL A 145 -10.26 -6.07 -31.62
N GLY A 146 -9.01 -6.42 -31.90
CA GLY A 146 -8.58 -7.79 -32.20
C GLY A 146 -8.99 -8.30 -33.57
N GLU A 147 -9.21 -9.61 -33.69
CA GLU A 147 -9.50 -10.28 -34.97
C GLU A 147 -10.78 -9.75 -35.64
N GLY A 148 -11.77 -9.32 -34.85
CA GLY A 148 -12.97 -8.67 -35.36
C GLY A 148 -12.69 -7.34 -36.07
N ALA A 149 -11.66 -6.60 -35.64
CA ALA A 149 -11.24 -5.36 -36.28
C ALA A 149 -10.61 -5.61 -37.65
N ASP A 150 -9.75 -6.62 -37.80
CA ASP A 150 -9.16 -7.00 -39.10
C ASP A 150 -10.23 -7.59 -40.05
N GLN A 151 -11.20 -8.35 -39.54
CA GLN A 151 -12.33 -8.84 -40.34
C GLN A 151 -13.20 -7.67 -40.84
N LEU A 152 -13.44 -6.67 -39.99
CA LEU A 152 -14.16 -5.47 -40.39
C LEU A 152 -13.37 -4.68 -41.45
N ALA A 153 -12.07 -4.49 -41.29
CA ALA A 153 -11.21 -3.85 -42.29
C ALA A 153 -11.27 -4.55 -43.65
N CYS A 154 -11.22 -5.89 -43.64
CA CYS A 154 -11.35 -6.69 -44.86
C CYS A 154 -12.73 -6.52 -45.51
N ARG A 155 -13.82 -6.51 -44.74
CA ARG A 155 -15.18 -6.26 -45.24
C ARG A 155 -15.36 -4.86 -45.83
N LEU A 156 -14.66 -3.87 -45.27
CA LEU A 156 -14.65 -2.49 -45.75
C LEU A 156 -13.71 -2.27 -46.95
N GLY A 157 -13.07 -3.34 -47.46
CA GLY A 157 -12.22 -3.27 -48.65
C GLY A 157 -10.85 -2.62 -48.43
N LEU A 158 -10.34 -2.63 -47.18
CA LEU A 158 -9.02 -2.09 -46.86
C LEU A 158 -7.88 -3.06 -47.20
N ASP A 159 -6.69 -2.51 -47.46
CA ASP A 159 -5.49 -3.29 -47.75
C ASP A 159 -5.08 -4.15 -46.55
N MET A 160 -5.01 -5.46 -46.78
CA MET A 160 -4.57 -6.45 -45.79
C MET A 160 -3.18 -6.98 -46.16
N VAL A 161 -2.26 -7.01 -45.19
CA VAL A 161 -0.87 -7.46 -45.36
C VAL A 161 -0.55 -8.61 -44.41
N ASP A 162 0.49 -9.37 -44.74
CA ASP A 162 1.06 -10.34 -43.81
C ASP A 162 1.73 -9.63 -42.62
N ASN A 163 1.75 -10.31 -41.48
CA ASN A 163 2.29 -9.76 -40.24
C ASN A 163 3.77 -9.34 -40.35
N SER A 164 4.55 -10.04 -41.18
CA SER A 164 5.96 -9.72 -41.45
C SER A 164 6.19 -8.35 -42.09
N PHE A 165 5.15 -7.73 -42.69
CA PHE A 165 5.23 -6.38 -43.26
C PHE A 165 5.57 -5.32 -42.22
N PHE A 166 5.11 -5.49 -40.97
CA PHE A 166 5.25 -4.51 -39.90
C PHE A 166 6.57 -4.58 -39.13
N THR A 167 7.43 -5.54 -39.46
CA THR A 167 8.72 -5.75 -38.81
C THR A 167 9.85 -5.25 -39.71
N THR A 168 10.72 -4.38 -39.16
CA THR A 168 11.94 -3.94 -39.87
C THR A 168 13.19 -4.56 -39.26
N GLN A 169 14.20 -4.79 -40.10
CA GLN A 169 15.48 -5.37 -39.66
C GLN A 169 16.13 -4.55 -38.54
N ARG A 170 16.10 -3.21 -38.67
CA ARG A 170 16.66 -2.28 -37.68
C ARG A 170 15.97 -2.40 -36.31
N ARG A 171 14.64 -2.61 -36.28
CA ARG A 171 13.90 -2.83 -35.03
C ARG A 171 14.26 -4.15 -34.37
N MET A 172 14.42 -5.21 -35.16
CA MET A 172 14.88 -6.50 -34.63
C MET A 172 16.30 -6.43 -34.09
N ASP A 173 17.20 -5.72 -34.77
CA ASP A 173 18.58 -5.54 -34.30
C ASP A 173 18.64 -4.69 -33.03
N TYR A 174 17.82 -3.65 -32.92
CA TYR A 174 17.66 -2.88 -31.70
C TYR A 174 17.09 -3.71 -30.54
N TRP A 175 16.05 -4.51 -30.79
CA TRP A 175 15.46 -5.41 -29.80
C TRP A 175 16.46 -6.44 -29.28
N ARG A 176 17.27 -7.04 -30.17
CA ARG A 176 18.33 -7.99 -29.80
C ARG A 176 19.40 -7.34 -28.92
N LYS A 177 19.77 -6.09 -29.22
CA LYS A 177 20.84 -5.35 -28.52
C LYS A 177 20.42 -4.85 -27.14
N ASN A 178 19.14 -4.54 -26.92
CA ASN A 178 18.65 -3.87 -25.71
C ASN A 178 17.65 -4.72 -24.89
N LYS A 179 17.82 -6.06 -24.85
CA LYS A 179 16.90 -7.01 -24.18
C LYS A 179 16.56 -6.72 -22.70
N THR A 180 17.28 -5.81 -22.04
CA THR A 180 17.16 -5.49 -20.62
C THR A 180 16.65 -4.06 -20.34
N GLU A 181 16.40 -3.23 -21.36
CA GLU A 181 16.03 -1.81 -21.18
C GLU A 181 14.86 -1.40 -22.09
N VAL A 182 13.84 -0.74 -21.52
CA VAL A 182 12.72 -0.15 -22.28
C VAL A 182 13.06 1.32 -22.56
N LEU A 183 13.39 1.64 -23.81
CA LEU A 183 13.91 2.96 -24.20
C LEU A 183 13.08 3.67 -25.29
N GLU A 184 12.11 2.98 -25.91
CA GLU A 184 11.31 3.51 -27.02
C GLU A 184 9.81 3.36 -26.77
N HIS A 185 9.13 4.50 -26.82
CA HIS A 185 7.69 4.66 -26.69
C HIS A 185 7.32 5.89 -27.52
N GLY A 186 7.03 5.67 -28.80
CA GLY A 186 6.64 6.70 -29.75
C GLY A 186 5.32 6.35 -30.43
N THR A 187 4.54 7.37 -30.76
CA THR A 187 3.30 7.28 -31.54
C THR A 187 3.40 8.26 -32.69
N VAL A 188 2.68 8.03 -33.77
CA VAL A 188 2.55 9.01 -34.86
C VAL A 188 1.18 9.67 -34.78
N GLY A 189 1.10 10.93 -35.18
CA GLY A 189 -0.13 11.69 -35.01
C GLY A 189 -0.16 12.98 -35.79
N ALA A 190 -1.36 13.49 -36.02
CA ALA A 190 -1.60 14.78 -36.66
C ALA A 190 -2.83 15.48 -36.09
N VAL A 191 -2.73 16.80 -35.97
CA VAL A 191 -3.86 17.71 -35.70
C VAL A 191 -3.94 18.72 -36.85
N VAL A 192 -5.15 18.95 -37.35
CA VAL A 192 -5.38 19.68 -38.60
C VAL A 192 -6.52 20.68 -38.45
N LEU A 193 -6.32 21.90 -38.96
CA LEU A 193 -7.32 22.93 -39.19
C LEU A 193 -7.48 23.14 -40.69
N ASP A 194 -8.67 22.94 -41.24
CA ASP A 194 -8.97 23.22 -42.65
C ASP A 194 -9.43 24.67 -42.87
N SER A 195 -9.45 25.10 -44.14
CA SER A 195 -9.89 26.44 -44.55
C SER A 195 -11.39 26.71 -44.30
N HIS A 196 -12.15 25.69 -43.91
CA HIS A 196 -13.55 25.84 -43.50
C HIS A 196 -13.69 26.06 -41.98
N GLY A 197 -12.59 26.08 -41.23
CA GLY A 197 -12.57 26.25 -39.78
C GLY A 197 -12.85 24.98 -39.00
N HIS A 198 -12.79 23.80 -39.62
CA HIS A 198 -12.98 22.53 -38.91
C HIS A 198 -11.67 21.92 -38.48
N LEU A 199 -11.71 21.23 -37.33
CA LEU A 199 -10.57 20.58 -36.70
C LEU A 199 -10.67 19.05 -36.78
N ALA A 200 -9.52 18.38 -36.81
CA ALA A 200 -9.43 16.93 -36.68
C ALA A 200 -8.16 16.52 -35.94
N ALA A 201 -8.23 15.40 -35.22
CA ALA A 201 -7.06 14.75 -34.61
C ALA A 201 -7.04 13.27 -34.99
N ALA A 202 -5.84 12.75 -35.28
CA ALA A 202 -5.60 11.37 -35.66
C ALA A 202 -4.29 10.88 -35.05
N ASN A 203 -4.30 9.67 -34.48
CA ASN A 203 -3.16 9.06 -33.80
C ASN A 203 -3.03 7.57 -34.15
N SER A 204 -1.80 7.07 -34.28
CA SER A 204 -1.50 5.66 -34.57
C SER A 204 -0.20 5.18 -33.91
N THR A 205 -0.12 3.90 -33.54
CA THR A 205 1.06 3.31 -32.88
C THR A 205 1.20 1.81 -33.12
N GLY A 206 2.45 1.32 -33.04
CA GLY A 206 2.76 -0.10 -32.81
C GLY A 206 2.78 -0.49 -31.32
N GLY A 207 2.61 0.47 -30.42
CA GLY A 207 2.70 0.33 -28.96
C GLY A 207 4.15 0.36 -28.45
N MET A 208 4.33 0.08 -27.16
CA MET A 208 5.65 0.16 -26.51
C MET A 208 6.52 -1.07 -26.78
N MET A 209 7.84 -0.86 -26.94
CA MET A 209 8.83 -1.95 -26.97
C MET A 209 8.79 -2.75 -25.67
N PHE A 210 8.89 -4.08 -25.75
CA PHE A 210 8.86 -4.98 -24.58
C PHE A 210 7.56 -4.90 -23.75
N LYS A 211 6.44 -4.43 -24.33
CA LYS A 211 5.12 -4.41 -23.68
C LYS A 211 4.65 -5.82 -23.30
N GLN A 212 3.86 -5.91 -22.24
CA GLN A 212 3.17 -7.15 -21.88
C GLN A 212 2.08 -7.46 -22.92
N ALA A 213 1.89 -8.74 -23.25
CA ALA A 213 0.76 -9.18 -24.06
C ALA A 213 -0.56 -8.75 -23.41
N GLY A 214 -1.55 -8.34 -24.19
CA GLY A 214 -2.78 -7.75 -23.64
C GLY A 214 -2.75 -6.23 -23.42
N ARG A 215 -1.59 -5.56 -23.25
CA ARG A 215 -1.53 -4.11 -23.00
C ARG A 215 -2.05 -3.28 -24.20
N LEU A 216 -2.96 -2.35 -23.91
CA LEU A 216 -3.51 -1.34 -24.83
C LEU A 216 -2.96 0.05 -24.48
N GLY A 217 -2.72 0.92 -25.46
CA GLY A 217 -2.17 2.25 -25.25
C GLY A 217 -3.12 3.42 -25.20
N ASP A 218 -2.54 4.60 -24.97
CA ASP A 218 -3.18 5.91 -25.01
C ASP A 218 -3.66 6.29 -26.41
N THR A 219 -2.96 5.82 -27.43
CA THR A 219 -3.07 6.30 -28.82
C THR A 219 -4.49 6.22 -29.38
N ALA A 220 -5.21 5.14 -29.07
CA ALA A 220 -6.58 4.90 -29.55
C ALA A 220 -7.63 5.12 -28.44
N ILE A 221 -7.31 5.94 -27.42
CA ILE A 221 -8.22 6.28 -26.32
C ILE A 221 -8.56 7.77 -26.39
N LEU A 222 -9.84 8.04 -26.61
CA LEU A 222 -10.39 9.40 -26.65
C LEU A 222 -10.16 10.09 -25.30
N GLY A 223 -9.64 11.32 -25.35
CA GLY A 223 -9.34 12.12 -24.17
C GLY A 223 -7.97 11.83 -23.53
N ALA A 224 -7.35 10.68 -23.81
CA ALA A 224 -5.98 10.39 -23.42
C ALA A 224 -5.00 10.74 -24.54
N GLY A 225 -4.96 9.93 -25.60
CA GLY A 225 -3.99 10.09 -26.70
C GLY A 225 -4.40 11.12 -27.74
N LEU A 226 -5.70 11.36 -27.92
CA LEU A 226 -6.22 12.37 -28.84
C LEU A 226 -7.56 12.94 -28.39
N TYR A 227 -7.84 14.16 -28.81
CA TYR A 227 -9.12 14.84 -28.61
C TYR A 227 -9.30 15.92 -29.69
N ALA A 228 -10.53 16.14 -30.17
CA ALA A 228 -10.83 17.30 -30.99
C ALA A 228 -12.30 17.71 -30.88
N ASP A 229 -12.55 19.01 -30.92
CA ASP A 229 -13.88 19.61 -31.04
C ASP A 229 -13.83 20.84 -31.97
N GLN A 230 -14.81 21.73 -31.85
CA GLN A 230 -14.93 22.94 -32.68
C GLN A 230 -13.96 24.05 -32.26
N GLN A 231 -13.16 23.90 -31.21
CA GLN A 231 -12.24 24.92 -30.72
C GLN A 231 -10.78 24.47 -30.72
N ILE A 232 -10.52 23.20 -30.39
CA ILE A 232 -9.15 22.67 -30.25
C ILE A 232 -9.05 21.22 -30.74
N ALA A 233 -7.91 20.88 -31.36
CA ALA A 233 -7.48 19.52 -31.61
C ALA A 233 -6.14 19.25 -30.94
N VAL A 234 -6.02 18.11 -30.27
CA VAL A 234 -4.86 17.69 -29.46
C VAL A 234 -4.51 16.25 -29.79
N ALA A 235 -3.21 15.99 -29.94
CA ALA A 235 -2.65 14.65 -30.07
C ALA A 235 -1.40 14.50 -29.20
N CYS A 236 -1.25 13.34 -28.57
CA CYS A 236 -0.20 13.05 -27.61
C CYS A 236 0.70 11.88 -28.05
N SER A 237 1.93 11.89 -27.56
CA SER A 237 2.93 10.84 -27.78
C SER A 237 3.84 10.65 -26.58
N GLY A 238 4.32 9.43 -26.34
CA GLY A 238 5.29 9.14 -25.28
C GLY A 238 4.89 7.94 -24.42
N GLY A 239 5.21 8.00 -23.14
CA GLY A 239 4.87 6.94 -22.18
C GLY A 239 3.37 6.87 -21.95
N GLY A 240 2.71 5.89 -22.56
CA GLY A 240 1.25 5.82 -22.58
C GLY A 240 0.59 5.71 -21.21
N GLU A 241 1.28 5.20 -20.19
CA GLU A 241 0.77 5.16 -18.81
C GLU A 241 0.62 6.58 -18.22
N ALA A 242 1.55 7.49 -18.52
CA ALA A 242 1.45 8.89 -18.10
C ALA A 242 0.32 9.63 -18.84
N ILE A 243 0.16 9.36 -20.15
CA ILE A 243 -0.84 9.99 -21.01
C ILE A 243 -2.26 9.49 -20.67
N LEU A 244 -2.43 8.18 -20.43
CA LEU A 244 -3.69 7.58 -20.01
C LEU A 244 -4.11 8.08 -18.63
N THR A 245 -3.25 7.96 -17.63
CA THR A 245 -3.60 8.31 -16.24
C THR A 245 -3.94 9.80 -16.08
N SER A 246 -3.28 10.67 -16.85
CA SER A 246 -3.54 12.12 -16.81
C SER A 246 -4.70 12.58 -17.69
N MET A 247 -5.24 11.71 -18.56
CA MET A 247 -6.16 12.06 -19.64
C MET A 247 -5.66 13.30 -20.41
N LEU A 248 -4.41 13.22 -20.88
CA LEU A 248 -3.62 14.38 -21.27
C LEU A 248 -4.30 15.24 -22.34
N ALA A 249 -4.82 14.65 -23.42
CA ALA A 249 -5.46 15.38 -24.50
C ALA A 249 -6.72 16.14 -24.04
N SER A 250 -7.60 15.50 -23.25
CA SER A 250 -8.79 16.14 -22.69
C SER A 250 -8.43 17.20 -21.66
N ARG A 251 -7.39 16.97 -20.85
CA ARG A 251 -6.91 17.96 -19.87
C ARG A 251 -6.44 19.25 -20.55
N VAL A 252 -5.68 19.14 -21.65
CA VAL A 252 -5.28 20.29 -22.46
C VAL A 252 -6.53 21.04 -22.98
N ALA A 253 -7.48 20.31 -23.55
CA ALA A 253 -8.71 20.92 -24.07
C ALA A 253 -9.52 21.62 -22.97
N ASN A 254 -9.73 20.98 -21.81
CA ASN A 254 -10.47 21.54 -20.69
C ASN A 254 -9.79 22.79 -20.10
N LEU A 255 -8.45 22.79 -20.00
CA LEU A 255 -7.70 23.96 -19.55
C LEU A 255 -7.80 25.11 -20.55
N TYR A 256 -7.75 24.83 -21.84
CA TYR A 256 -7.98 25.83 -22.88
C TYR A 256 -9.42 26.40 -22.80
N HIS A 257 -10.43 25.55 -22.68
CA HIS A 257 -11.83 25.98 -22.51
C HIS A 257 -12.09 26.79 -21.24
N SER A 258 -11.26 26.62 -20.20
CA SER A 258 -11.33 27.46 -18.99
C SER A 258 -10.84 28.91 -19.19
N GLY A 259 -10.35 29.24 -20.39
CA GLY A 259 -9.87 30.57 -20.77
C GLY A 259 -8.34 30.73 -20.69
N LEU A 260 -7.58 29.65 -20.47
CA LEU A 260 -6.12 29.71 -20.51
C LEU A 260 -5.60 29.76 -21.95
N LYS A 261 -4.49 30.48 -22.16
CA LYS A 261 -3.76 30.46 -23.43
C LYS A 261 -3.28 29.05 -23.73
N LEU A 262 -3.25 28.69 -25.03
CA LEU A 262 -2.89 27.34 -25.50
C LEU A 262 -1.55 26.83 -24.92
N GLU A 263 -0.49 27.63 -24.98
CA GLU A 263 0.82 27.25 -24.42
C GLU A 263 0.74 26.98 -22.92
N THR A 264 0.08 27.85 -22.16
CA THR A 264 -0.08 27.68 -20.70
C THR A 264 -0.92 26.47 -20.35
N ALA A 265 -1.96 26.17 -21.13
CA ALA A 265 -2.79 24.99 -20.95
C ALA A 265 -1.98 23.71 -21.17
N VAL A 266 -1.16 23.66 -22.23
CA VAL A 266 -0.28 22.51 -22.52
C VAL A 266 0.81 22.37 -21.47
N ASP A 267 1.49 23.46 -21.10
CA ASP A 267 2.52 23.42 -20.06
C ASP A 267 1.96 22.85 -18.76
N LYS A 268 0.81 23.36 -18.30
CA LYS A 268 0.18 22.91 -17.06
C LYS A 268 -0.24 21.44 -17.14
N ALA A 269 -0.88 21.02 -18.23
CA ALA A 269 -1.29 19.63 -18.41
C ALA A 269 -0.10 18.66 -18.46
N MET A 270 0.99 19.05 -19.13
CA MET A 270 2.21 18.26 -19.21
C MET A 270 2.96 18.19 -17.87
N TRP A 271 2.93 19.26 -17.06
CA TRP A 271 3.45 19.25 -15.69
C TRP A 271 2.66 18.31 -14.80
N ASP A 272 1.33 18.34 -14.84
CA ASP A 272 0.48 17.42 -14.09
C ASP A 272 0.76 15.96 -14.48
N ALA A 273 0.86 15.68 -15.80
CA ALA A 273 1.19 14.35 -16.29
C ALA A 273 2.59 13.89 -15.85
N SER A 274 3.57 14.80 -15.82
CA SER A 274 4.92 14.53 -15.33
C SER A 274 4.96 14.29 -13.82
N GLY A 275 4.08 14.94 -13.04
CA GLY A 275 3.95 14.73 -11.60
C GLY A 275 3.35 13.37 -11.26
N LEU A 276 2.39 12.89 -12.04
CA LEU A 276 1.78 11.56 -11.92
C LEU A 276 2.74 10.44 -12.31
N CYS A 277 3.55 10.66 -13.35
CA CYS A 277 4.51 9.66 -13.86
C CYS A 277 5.92 10.27 -14.13
N PRO A 278 6.70 10.57 -13.08
CA PRO A 278 8.04 11.20 -13.13
C PRO A 278 9.08 10.54 -14.04
N SER A 279 8.96 9.24 -14.30
CA SER A 279 9.93 8.48 -15.09
C SER A 279 9.61 8.50 -16.59
N LEU A 280 8.38 8.82 -16.97
CA LEU A 280 7.89 8.75 -18.36
C LEU A 280 7.82 10.14 -18.99
N SER A 281 8.18 10.21 -20.26
CA SER A 281 8.09 11.46 -21.02
C SER A 281 6.87 11.46 -21.93
N CYS A 282 6.34 12.66 -22.15
CA CYS A 282 5.20 12.95 -22.99
C CYS A 282 5.58 14.07 -23.97
N GLY A 283 4.90 14.07 -25.12
CA GLY A 283 4.87 15.13 -26.10
C GLY A 283 3.41 15.40 -26.50
N VAL A 284 3.12 16.66 -26.76
CA VAL A 284 1.79 17.15 -27.13
C VAL A 284 1.93 18.03 -28.36
N ILE A 285 1.07 17.80 -29.35
CA ILE A 285 0.78 18.76 -30.41
C ILE A 285 -0.67 19.22 -30.27
N ALA A 286 -0.91 20.51 -30.47
CA ALA A 286 -2.26 21.05 -30.50
C ALA A 286 -2.40 22.20 -31.49
N ILE A 287 -3.60 22.35 -32.04
CA ILE A 287 -4.00 23.46 -32.92
C ILE A 287 -5.43 23.90 -32.57
N THR A 288 -5.68 25.21 -32.63
CA THR A 288 -6.97 25.83 -32.31
C THR A 288 -7.58 26.49 -33.54
N THR A 289 -8.88 26.82 -33.51
CA THR A 289 -9.61 27.38 -34.68
C THR A 289 -9.16 28.77 -35.12
N ASP A 290 -8.50 29.51 -34.24
CA ASP A 290 -7.84 30.78 -34.57
C ASP A 290 -6.47 30.59 -35.27
N GLY A 291 -6.05 29.34 -35.48
CA GLY A 291 -4.78 29.03 -36.12
C GLY A 291 -3.57 29.12 -35.19
N MET A 292 -3.77 29.21 -33.86
CA MET A 292 -2.67 29.04 -32.90
C MET A 292 -2.30 27.56 -32.79
N ARG A 293 -1.02 27.29 -32.54
CA ARG A 293 -0.49 25.93 -32.41
C ARG A 293 0.57 25.81 -31.33
N THR A 294 0.85 24.59 -30.91
CA THR A 294 1.98 24.30 -30.01
C THR A 294 2.53 22.89 -30.22
N GLU A 295 3.84 22.74 -30.04
CA GLU A 295 4.52 21.45 -29.93
C GLU A 295 5.39 21.45 -28.68
N GLN A 296 4.95 20.74 -27.64
CA GLN A 296 5.71 20.64 -26.39
C GLN A 296 6.09 19.19 -26.07
N CYS A 297 7.27 18.99 -25.50
CA CYS A 297 7.75 17.70 -25.04
C CYS A 297 8.70 17.87 -23.84
N ASN A 298 8.66 16.89 -22.94
CA ASN A 298 9.64 16.73 -21.87
C ASN A 298 10.60 15.54 -22.15
N SER A 299 10.55 14.97 -23.36
CA SER A 299 11.47 13.96 -23.86
C SER A 299 12.71 14.60 -24.47
N ARG A 300 13.82 13.86 -24.56
CA ARG A 300 15.04 14.34 -25.23
C ARG A 300 14.81 14.75 -26.68
N LEU A 301 13.99 13.98 -27.40
CA LEU A 301 13.70 14.17 -28.81
C LEU A 301 12.19 14.14 -29.02
N PHE A 302 11.70 15.03 -29.87
CA PHE A 302 10.34 14.97 -30.38
C PHE A 302 10.35 15.29 -31.87
N THR A 303 9.87 14.34 -32.67
CA THR A 303 9.86 14.48 -34.12
C THR A 303 8.61 15.22 -34.54
N ILE A 304 8.74 16.37 -35.22
CA ILE A 304 7.59 17.20 -35.59
C ILE A 304 7.64 17.68 -37.04
N GLY A 305 6.47 18.01 -37.57
CA GLY A 305 6.26 18.70 -38.84
C GLY A 305 5.06 19.63 -38.73
N SER A 306 5.12 20.79 -39.35
CA SER A 306 4.06 21.80 -39.22
C SER A 306 4.13 22.85 -40.31
N SER A 307 2.97 23.26 -40.81
CA SER A 307 2.81 24.39 -41.71
C SER A 307 1.38 24.95 -41.61
N GLY A 308 1.20 26.23 -41.93
CA GLY A 308 -0.10 26.88 -41.84
C GLY A 308 -0.08 28.31 -42.38
N SER A 309 -1.28 28.84 -42.61
CA SER A 309 -1.50 30.21 -43.07
C SER A 309 -0.97 31.31 -42.12
N THR A 310 -0.94 31.02 -40.81
CA THR A 310 -0.58 31.96 -39.74
C THR A 310 0.84 31.76 -39.21
N TYR A 311 1.56 30.71 -39.63
CA TYR A 311 2.88 30.37 -39.12
C TYR A 311 3.77 29.69 -40.16
N GLY A 312 5.08 29.91 -40.04
CA GLY A 312 6.06 29.37 -40.99
C GLY A 312 6.23 27.85 -40.93
N PHE A 313 6.75 27.31 -42.03
CA PHE A 313 7.08 25.91 -42.24
C PHE A 313 8.20 25.43 -41.28
N LYS A 314 7.94 24.37 -40.50
CA LYS A 314 8.88 23.82 -39.50
C LYS A 314 8.81 22.29 -39.46
N TYR A 315 9.96 21.63 -39.52
CA TYR A 315 10.07 20.16 -39.56
C TYR A 315 11.41 19.67 -39.02
N GLY A 316 11.43 18.45 -38.50
CA GLY A 316 12.62 17.76 -37.99
C GLY A 316 12.48 17.34 -36.54
N LEU A 317 13.60 17.00 -35.91
CA LEU A 317 13.63 16.68 -34.49
C LEU A 317 13.84 17.97 -33.70
N ILE A 318 12.91 18.26 -32.79
CA ILE A 318 13.11 19.27 -31.76
C ILE A 318 13.60 18.60 -30.48
N GLY A 319 14.43 19.31 -29.74
CA GLY A 319 14.82 18.90 -28.40
C GLY A 319 13.70 19.16 -27.40
N CYS A 320 13.95 18.75 -26.16
CA CYS A 320 13.10 19.01 -25.00
C CYS A 320 12.71 20.51 -24.94
N THR A 321 11.42 20.81 -25.05
CA THR A 321 10.90 22.18 -24.97
C THR A 321 10.50 22.57 -23.55
N MET A 322 10.27 21.57 -22.69
CA MET A 322 10.16 21.74 -21.24
C MET A 322 11.51 21.44 -20.55
N PRO A 323 11.73 21.87 -19.30
CA PRO A 323 12.92 21.45 -18.57
C PRO A 323 12.96 19.93 -18.39
N VAL A 324 14.12 19.30 -18.63
CA VAL A 324 14.35 17.86 -18.35
C VAL A 324 14.23 17.55 -16.85
N THR A 325 14.22 18.58 -16.00
CA THR A 325 13.93 18.49 -14.57
C THR A 325 12.45 18.42 -14.24
N ALA A 326 11.54 18.67 -15.19
CA ALA A 326 10.12 18.78 -14.90
C ALA A 326 9.53 17.51 -14.28
N ALA A 327 10.02 16.36 -14.73
CA ALA A 327 9.62 15.06 -14.21
C ALA A 327 10.11 14.80 -12.76
N LEU A 328 11.20 15.46 -12.33
CA LEU A 328 11.86 15.22 -11.03
C LEU A 328 12.16 16.55 -10.31
N CYS A 329 11.23 17.50 -10.39
CA CYS A 329 11.35 18.79 -9.73
C CYS A 329 11.14 18.62 -8.22
N CYS A 330 12.15 19.01 -7.42
CA CYS A 330 12.12 18.85 -5.96
C CYS A 330 11.94 20.18 -5.21
N TYR A 331 12.08 21.32 -5.90
CA TYR A 331 11.88 22.64 -5.34
C TYR A 331 11.48 23.63 -6.45
N GLU A 332 10.49 24.46 -6.19
CA GLU A 332 10.02 25.48 -7.13
C GLU A 332 9.54 26.71 -6.36
N ASP A 333 9.93 27.90 -6.82
CA ASP A 333 9.43 29.18 -6.34
C ASP A 333 9.04 30.09 -7.52
N ALA A 334 8.81 31.38 -7.28
CA ALA A 334 8.44 32.33 -8.32
C ALA A 334 9.52 32.53 -9.41
N LEU A 335 10.79 32.26 -9.11
CA LEU A 335 11.94 32.61 -9.93
C LEU A 335 12.66 31.40 -10.53
N VAL A 336 12.82 30.33 -9.73
CA VAL A 336 13.65 29.15 -10.06
C VAL A 336 12.93 27.84 -9.78
N ARG A 337 13.18 26.86 -10.65
CA ARG A 337 12.85 25.45 -10.47
C ARG A 337 14.15 24.68 -10.26
N ILE A 338 14.20 23.81 -9.26
CA ILE A 338 15.35 22.96 -8.96
C ILE A 338 14.86 21.52 -8.90
N GLY A 339 15.50 20.66 -9.68
CA GLY A 339 15.13 19.26 -9.77
C GLY A 339 16.31 18.39 -10.16
N VAL A 340 16.10 17.08 -10.13
CA VAL A 340 17.06 16.14 -10.68
C VAL A 340 16.89 16.17 -12.19
N SER A 341 17.98 16.35 -12.93
CA SER A 341 17.90 16.10 -14.37
C SER A 341 17.50 14.64 -14.57
N LYS A 342 16.53 14.34 -15.44
CA LYS A 342 16.22 12.97 -15.88
C LYS A 342 17.49 12.22 -16.34
N HIS A 343 18.48 12.96 -16.83
CA HIS A 343 19.78 12.45 -17.25
C HIS A 343 20.91 13.24 -16.58
N PRO A 344 21.29 12.89 -15.33
CA PRO A 344 22.38 13.56 -14.65
C PRO A 344 23.72 13.13 -15.27
N THR A 345 24.67 14.06 -15.42
CA THR A 345 26.03 13.77 -15.89
C THR A 345 26.97 13.35 -14.75
N ARG A 346 26.56 13.53 -13.49
CA ARG A 346 27.28 13.13 -12.27
C ARG A 346 26.32 12.65 -11.17
N GLN A 347 26.81 11.82 -10.25
CA GLN A 347 26.09 11.50 -9.01
C GLN A 347 25.91 12.75 -8.15
N TYR A 348 24.75 12.88 -7.50
CA TYR A 348 24.38 14.04 -6.67
C TYR A 348 24.37 15.37 -7.44
N GLN A 349 23.92 15.36 -8.70
CA GLN A 349 23.74 16.56 -9.49
C GLN A 349 22.29 17.05 -9.40
N LEU A 350 22.11 18.29 -8.94
CA LEU A 350 20.86 19.04 -9.09
C LEU A 350 20.96 19.98 -10.28
N THR A 351 19.85 20.16 -10.98
CA THR A 351 19.73 21.12 -12.08
C THR A 351 18.69 22.15 -11.70
N PHE A 352 19.03 23.42 -11.89
CA PHE A 352 18.10 24.51 -11.72
C PHE A 352 17.82 25.21 -13.05
N CYS A 353 16.57 25.60 -13.27
CA CYS A 353 16.08 26.30 -14.44
C CYS A 353 15.29 27.53 -14.00
N LEU A 354 15.54 28.66 -14.62
CA LEU A 354 14.80 29.90 -14.39
C LEU A 354 13.53 29.90 -15.25
N LYS A 355 12.40 30.33 -14.68
CA LYS A 355 11.09 30.25 -15.35
C LYS A 355 10.95 31.27 -16.48
N GLU A 356 11.17 32.55 -16.17
CA GLU A 356 10.96 33.67 -17.09
C GLU A 356 12.09 34.70 -17.01
N ALA A 357 13.24 34.30 -16.45
CA ALA A 357 14.39 35.18 -16.24
C ALA A 357 15.68 34.51 -16.75
N SER A 358 16.72 35.31 -16.99
CA SER A 358 18.08 34.84 -17.22
C SER A 358 19.00 35.47 -16.19
N LEU A 359 19.99 34.74 -15.72
CA LEU A 359 21.08 35.23 -14.87
C LEU A 359 21.74 36.51 -15.43
N ILE A 360 21.67 36.72 -16.74
CA ILE A 360 22.26 37.86 -17.44
C ILE A 360 21.36 39.10 -17.36
N THR A 361 20.05 38.91 -17.19
CA THR A 361 19.03 39.98 -17.25
C THR A 361 18.33 40.23 -15.91
N MET A 362 18.72 39.52 -14.85
CA MET A 362 18.13 39.65 -13.52
C MET A 362 18.53 40.94 -12.83
N ASP A 363 17.58 41.55 -12.12
CA ASP A 363 17.87 42.64 -11.20
C ASP A 363 18.52 42.14 -9.90
N ARG A 364 19.04 43.07 -9.09
CA ARG A 364 19.75 42.72 -7.84
C ARG A 364 18.90 41.87 -6.88
N LYS A 365 17.60 42.18 -6.76
CA LYS A 365 16.71 41.48 -5.83
C LYS A 365 16.46 40.05 -6.31
N GLN A 366 16.23 39.88 -7.61
CA GLN A 366 16.10 38.57 -8.25
C GLN A 366 17.35 37.71 -8.11
N VAL A 367 18.55 38.30 -8.18
CA VAL A 367 19.81 37.60 -7.93
C VAL A 367 19.92 37.16 -6.46
N GLU A 368 19.59 38.05 -5.50
CA GLU A 368 19.61 37.72 -4.07
C GLU A 368 18.63 36.55 -3.75
N ASP A 369 17.40 36.63 -4.26
CA ASP A 369 16.38 35.58 -4.11
C ASP A 369 16.84 34.23 -4.73
N LEU A 370 17.44 34.28 -5.93
CA LEU A 370 17.98 33.10 -6.60
C LEU A 370 19.07 32.42 -5.77
N PHE A 371 20.05 33.19 -5.31
CA PHE A 371 21.18 32.63 -4.54
C PHE A 371 20.73 32.12 -3.18
N GLU A 372 19.68 32.67 -2.58
CA GLU A 372 19.08 32.13 -1.37
C GLU A 372 18.47 30.73 -1.62
N SER A 373 17.70 30.57 -2.69
CA SER A 373 17.16 29.28 -3.13
C SER A 373 18.28 28.28 -3.46
N LEU A 374 19.31 28.69 -4.22
CA LEU A 374 20.43 27.81 -4.55
C LEU A 374 21.29 27.43 -3.33
N ARG A 375 21.43 28.33 -2.34
CA ARG A 375 22.18 28.05 -1.10
C ARG A 375 21.48 27.00 -0.25
N ARG A 376 20.15 27.08 -0.15
CA ARG A 376 19.34 26.09 0.57
C ARG A 376 19.42 24.72 -0.13
N ALA A 377 19.40 24.68 -1.47
CA ALA A 377 19.58 23.43 -2.23
C ALA A 377 20.99 22.84 -2.05
N SER A 378 22.02 23.70 -2.02
CA SER A 378 23.41 23.28 -1.84
C SER A 378 23.68 22.65 -0.46
N LYS A 379 23.10 23.20 0.61
CA LYS A 379 23.24 22.63 1.98
C LYS A 379 22.74 21.20 2.06
N ALA A 380 21.62 20.94 1.41
CA ALA A 380 21.03 19.63 1.47
C ALA A 380 21.74 18.63 0.54
N LEU A 381 22.33 19.11 -0.56
CA LEU A 381 23.24 18.34 -1.39
C LEU A 381 24.51 17.90 -0.62
N LEU A 382 25.03 18.76 0.26
CA LEU A 382 26.19 18.45 1.13
C LEU A 382 25.86 17.38 2.19
N SER A 383 24.66 17.40 2.78
CA SER A 383 24.25 16.40 3.77
C SER A 383 24.12 14.97 3.21
N LEU A 384 24.05 14.84 1.88
CA LEU A 384 23.87 13.58 1.18
C LEU A 384 25.17 12.94 0.67
N GLY A 385 26.16 13.75 0.30
CA GLY A 385 27.36 13.30 -0.38
C GLY A 385 28.56 12.98 0.51
N GLY A 386 28.51 13.30 1.81
CA GLY A 386 29.70 13.24 2.68
C GLY A 386 30.84 14.11 2.12
N THR A 387 30.50 15.30 1.63
CA THR A 387 31.40 16.25 0.97
C THR A 387 31.23 17.62 1.57
N ASP A 388 32.28 18.45 1.59
CA ASP A 388 32.25 19.75 2.28
C ASP A 388 32.04 20.95 1.34
N LYS A 389 32.00 20.74 0.01
CA LYS A 389 31.89 21.82 -0.99
C LYS A 389 30.91 21.47 -2.11
N VAL A 390 30.21 22.48 -2.65
CA VAL A 390 29.33 22.39 -3.84
C VAL A 390 29.85 23.36 -4.89
N ALA A 391 29.94 22.90 -6.14
CA ALA A 391 30.16 23.76 -7.30
C ALA A 391 28.85 24.00 -8.05
N MET A 392 28.78 25.18 -8.67
CA MET A 392 27.72 25.59 -9.56
C MET A 392 28.30 25.80 -10.96
N MET A 393 27.63 25.27 -11.98
CA MET A 393 27.93 25.52 -13.39
C MET A 393 26.68 26.04 -14.09
N THR A 394 26.76 27.20 -14.73
CA THR A 394 25.60 27.79 -15.41
C THR A 394 25.50 27.32 -16.87
N PHE A 395 24.29 27.29 -17.40
CA PHE A 395 24.06 27.04 -18.81
C PHE A 395 24.50 28.24 -19.65
N ALA A 396 24.92 27.98 -20.89
CA ALA A 396 25.11 29.03 -21.87
C ALA A 396 23.79 29.82 -22.02
N GLY A 397 23.88 31.16 -21.97
CA GLY A 397 22.70 32.05 -22.01
C GLY A 397 22.00 32.29 -20.67
N GLY A 398 22.50 31.74 -19.57
CA GLY A 398 22.11 32.12 -18.21
C GLY A 398 20.72 31.68 -17.75
N LYS A 399 20.01 30.82 -18.48
CA LYS A 399 18.64 30.37 -18.10
C LYS A 399 18.60 29.30 -16.99
N GLY A 400 19.73 28.96 -16.38
CA GLY A 400 19.82 27.91 -15.37
C GLY A 400 21.24 27.41 -15.15
N GLY A 401 21.37 26.27 -14.49
CA GLY A 401 22.65 25.62 -14.24
C GLY A 401 22.55 24.30 -13.49
N HIS A 402 23.71 23.74 -13.15
CA HIS A 402 23.88 22.55 -12.35
C HIS A 402 24.56 22.88 -11.01
N LEU A 403 24.15 22.18 -9.96
CA LEU A 403 24.81 22.12 -8.66
C LEU A 403 25.32 20.69 -8.43
N PHE A 404 26.59 20.53 -8.03
CA PHE A 404 27.14 19.22 -7.69
C PHE A 404 28.22 19.29 -6.62
N ALA A 405 28.31 18.24 -5.81
CA ALA A 405 29.28 18.12 -4.73
C ALA A 405 30.73 17.95 -5.23
N ILE A 406 31.69 18.51 -4.49
CA ILE A 406 33.14 18.34 -4.70
C ILE A 406 33.78 17.89 -3.38
N ARG A 407 34.53 16.78 -3.39
CA ARG A 407 35.36 16.35 -2.24
C ARG A 407 36.68 17.11 -2.20
N GLY A 408 37.06 17.57 -0.99
CA GLY A 408 38.35 18.19 -0.74
C GLY A 408 39.49 17.18 -0.93
N THR A 409 40.53 17.59 -1.65
CA THR A 409 41.70 16.77 -1.99
C THR A 409 42.51 16.38 -0.75
N GLY A 410 42.57 15.08 -0.48
CA GLY A 410 43.59 14.44 0.36
C GLY A 410 43.80 13.00 -0.10
N SER A 411 44.98 12.74 -0.70
CA SER A 411 45.47 11.43 -1.16
C SER A 411 44.74 10.77 -2.34
N MET A 412 45.33 10.93 -3.54
CA MET A 412 45.03 10.13 -4.73
C MET A 412 46.06 8.99 -4.80
N SER A 413 45.59 7.74 -4.82
CA SER A 413 46.27 6.62 -5.45
C SER A 413 45.30 6.07 -6.50
N PRO A 414 45.61 6.15 -7.80
CA PRO A 414 44.76 5.63 -8.85
C PRO A 414 45.12 4.16 -9.10
N THR A 415 44.23 3.24 -8.74
CA THR A 415 44.32 1.86 -9.24
C THR A 415 43.02 1.43 -9.91
N LEU A 416 43.10 1.50 -11.25
CA LEU A 416 42.65 0.49 -12.22
C LEU A 416 41.14 0.21 -12.36
N ASN A 417 40.51 0.90 -13.31
CA ASN A 417 40.35 0.36 -14.67
C ASN A 417 39.61 1.37 -15.57
N ASP A 418 40.35 2.36 -16.05
CA ASP A 418 39.96 3.14 -17.22
C ASP A 418 41.15 3.16 -18.18
N SER A 419 41.17 2.19 -19.09
CA SER A 419 41.91 2.37 -20.33
C SER A 419 41.24 1.63 -21.49
N LYS A 420 40.71 2.45 -22.39
CA LYS A 420 40.78 2.33 -23.85
C LYS A 420 40.20 1.06 -24.48
N GLN A 421 38.96 1.17 -24.96
CA GLN A 421 38.62 0.73 -26.33
C GLN A 421 37.69 1.75 -27.03
N SER A 422 38.29 2.39 -28.05
CA SER A 422 37.74 2.94 -29.30
C SER A 422 36.42 3.73 -29.33
N GLY A 423 36.55 5.03 -29.62
CA GLY A 423 35.79 5.73 -30.67
C GLY A 423 34.28 5.88 -30.51
N ASN A 424 33.83 6.85 -29.71
CA ASN A 424 32.55 7.57 -29.91
C ASN A 424 32.56 8.90 -29.13
N PRO A 425 31.85 9.96 -29.58
CA PRO A 425 31.93 11.30 -29.02
C PRO A 425 31.29 11.40 -27.61
N PRO A 426 31.61 12.45 -26.82
CA PRO A 426 31.58 12.40 -25.37
C PRO A 426 30.21 12.79 -24.81
N PHE A 427 29.23 11.89 -24.75
CA PHE A 427 27.96 12.19 -24.05
C PHE A 427 27.19 11.00 -23.45
N ARG A 428 27.82 9.83 -23.29
CA ARG A 428 27.15 8.65 -22.71
C ARG A 428 28.05 7.92 -21.71
N ALA A 429 27.84 8.21 -20.44
CA ALA A 429 28.14 7.28 -19.35
C ALA A 429 26.83 7.10 -18.56
N HIS A 430 26.33 5.87 -18.49
CA HIS A 430 25.11 5.50 -17.75
C HIS A 430 25.32 5.70 -16.24
N ILE A 431 24.49 6.55 -15.64
CA ILE A 431 24.34 6.65 -14.18
C ILE A 431 22.95 6.09 -13.85
N GLU A 432 22.88 5.05 -13.01
CA GLU A 432 21.62 4.53 -12.44
C GLU A 432 20.87 5.64 -11.69
N ILE A 433 19.67 5.97 -12.17
CA ILE A 433 18.81 7.06 -11.64
C ILE A 433 18.30 6.74 -10.21
N GLU A 434 18.18 5.46 -9.85
CA GLU A 434 17.53 4.96 -8.63
C GLU A 434 18.26 5.32 -7.32
N LYS A 435 19.61 5.39 -7.34
CA LYS A 435 20.42 5.76 -6.16
C LYS A 435 20.48 7.26 -5.91
N THR A 436 20.17 8.09 -6.92
CA THR A 436 20.29 9.55 -6.86
C THR A 436 19.00 10.22 -6.36
N ALA A 437 17.83 9.62 -6.61
CA ALA A 437 16.52 10.12 -6.17
C ALA A 437 16.32 10.06 -4.64
N LYS A 438 16.86 9.02 -3.98
CA LYS A 438 16.72 8.78 -2.52
C LYS A 438 17.47 9.80 -1.67
N ALA A 439 18.62 10.24 -2.17
CA ALA A 439 19.37 11.32 -1.58
C ALA A 439 18.59 12.64 -1.75
N LEU A 440 18.13 12.95 -2.96
CA LEU A 440 17.57 14.25 -3.29
C LEU A 440 16.19 14.54 -2.66
N LEU A 441 15.40 13.52 -2.28
CA LEU A 441 14.20 13.69 -1.45
C LEU A 441 14.48 14.24 -0.04
N GLN A 442 15.66 13.98 0.54
CA GLN A 442 16.05 14.57 1.82
C GLN A 442 16.33 16.08 1.72
N VAL A 443 16.52 16.60 0.50
CA VAL A 443 16.71 18.05 0.27
C VAL A 443 15.41 18.83 0.38
N GLY A 444 14.30 18.29 -0.13
CA GLY A 444 12.99 18.94 -0.06
C GLY A 444 12.48 19.11 1.38
N ASP A 445 12.83 18.18 2.27
CA ASP A 445 12.39 18.19 3.67
C ASP A 445 13.14 19.21 4.56
N PHE A 446 14.38 19.57 4.20
CA PHE A 446 15.21 20.48 4.97
C PHE A 446 14.77 21.96 4.87
N TYR A 447 13.94 22.29 3.88
CA TYR A 447 13.47 23.66 3.61
C TYR A 447 12.34 24.16 4.52
N LYS A 448 11.72 23.28 5.32
CA LYS A 448 10.47 23.59 6.04
C LYS A 448 10.63 24.00 7.52
N LEU A 449 11.85 24.20 8.03
CA LEU A 449 12.07 24.44 9.47
C LEU A 449 12.55 25.87 9.77
N PRO A 450 11.89 26.61 10.69
CA PRO A 450 12.40 27.88 11.20
C PRO A 450 13.51 27.64 12.23
N VAL A 451 14.53 28.49 12.22
CA VAL A 451 15.68 28.42 13.14
C VAL A 451 15.54 29.46 14.25
N PRO A 452 15.60 29.03 15.53
CA PRO A 452 16.28 29.82 16.57
C PRO A 452 17.23 28.92 17.40
N ARG A 453 18.54 29.19 17.44
CA ARG A 453 19.32 30.10 18.31
C ARG A 453 19.43 29.69 19.80
N SER A 454 20.60 29.12 20.12
CA SER A 454 21.55 29.52 21.19
C SER A 454 21.41 29.01 22.65
N TYR A 455 22.49 28.31 23.07
CA TYR A 455 23.21 28.22 24.36
C TYR A 455 22.53 27.82 25.69
N SER A 456 23.04 26.76 26.34
CA SER A 456 23.99 26.83 27.49
C SER A 456 24.18 25.47 28.19
N GLU A 457 25.36 25.27 28.77
CA GLU A 457 25.89 24.06 29.43
C GLU A 457 25.32 23.83 30.85
N PHE A 458 25.15 22.57 31.29
CA PHE A 458 25.77 21.93 32.48
C PHE A 458 25.18 20.52 32.79
N LEU A 459 26.01 19.68 33.42
CA LEU A 459 25.93 18.22 33.64
C LEU A 459 24.80 17.69 34.58
N LEU A 460 24.38 16.42 34.38
CA LEU A 460 24.39 15.34 35.38
C LEU A 460 23.97 13.96 34.80
N ALA A 461 24.74 12.92 35.15
CA ALA A 461 24.86 11.63 34.45
C ALA A 461 23.70 10.62 34.62
N SER A 462 22.63 10.91 35.37
CA SER A 462 21.40 10.07 35.38
C SER A 462 20.41 10.45 34.28
N ALA A 463 20.59 11.61 33.65
CA ALA A 463 19.78 12.06 32.53
C ALA A 463 20.17 11.38 31.20
N VAL A 464 21.30 10.67 31.13
CA VAL A 464 21.76 10.03 29.87
C VAL A 464 20.96 8.77 29.57
N GLU A 465 20.72 7.91 30.57
CA GLU A 465 19.82 6.76 30.41
C GLU A 465 18.39 7.20 30.22
N PHE A 466 17.95 8.21 30.97
CA PHE A 466 16.62 8.80 30.83
C PHE A 466 16.40 9.49 29.48
N ARG A 467 17.37 10.28 28.98
CA ARG A 467 17.33 10.87 27.63
C ARG A 467 17.54 9.82 26.56
N ALA A 468 18.25 8.72 26.81
CA ALA A 468 18.37 7.62 25.86
C ALA A 468 17.11 6.75 25.80
N ILE A 469 16.39 6.60 26.92
CA ILE A 469 15.07 5.94 26.99
C ILE A 469 14.00 6.86 26.44
N ILE A 470 13.99 8.17 26.74
CA ILE A 470 13.07 9.16 26.16
C ILE A 470 13.41 9.43 24.69
N ALA A 471 14.67 9.49 24.27
CA ALA A 471 15.07 9.59 22.86
C ALA A 471 14.98 8.23 22.14
N GLY A 472 14.95 7.12 22.89
CA GLY A 472 14.68 5.78 22.41
C GLY A 472 13.18 5.56 22.21
N LEU A 473 12.35 6.01 23.15
CA LEU A 473 10.89 6.12 23.12
C LEU A 473 10.46 7.10 22.06
N TRP A 474 10.96 8.34 22.07
CA TRP A 474 10.74 9.34 21.02
C TRP A 474 11.38 8.94 19.70
N GLY A 475 12.47 8.18 19.73
CA GLY A 475 13.12 7.64 18.55
C GLY A 475 12.34 6.47 17.96
N ALA A 476 11.68 5.64 18.76
CA ALA A 476 10.88 4.50 18.34
C ALA A 476 9.40 4.88 18.13
N LEU A 477 8.89 5.91 18.80
CA LEU A 477 7.68 6.65 18.46
C LEU A 477 7.92 7.41 17.18
N SER A 478 8.93 8.28 17.09
CA SER A 478 9.15 9.03 15.85
C SER A 478 9.62 8.14 14.70
N ARG A 479 10.26 6.98 14.93
CA ARG A 479 10.52 5.98 13.87
C ARG A 479 9.34 5.05 13.64
N GLY A 480 8.52 4.71 14.62
CA GLY A 480 7.32 3.87 14.44
C GLY A 480 6.20 4.67 13.80
N LEU A 481 5.99 5.90 14.27
CA LEU A 481 5.18 6.94 13.66
C LEU A 481 5.77 7.40 12.33
N ARG A 482 7.09 7.55 12.13
CA ARG A 482 7.67 7.72 10.78
C ARG A 482 7.60 6.46 9.94
N VAL A 483 7.67 5.26 10.47
CA VAL A 483 7.48 4.04 9.68
C VAL A 483 6.00 3.90 9.35
N ALA A 484 5.08 4.38 10.18
CA ALA A 484 3.65 4.44 9.87
C ALA A 484 3.29 5.63 8.95
N LEU A 485 4.03 6.75 9.01
CA LEU A 485 3.84 7.99 8.23
C LEU A 485 4.71 8.07 6.96
N GLN A 486 5.81 7.31 6.91
CA GLN A 486 6.83 7.25 5.85
C GLN A 486 7.10 5.82 5.39
N THR A 487 6.35 4.78 5.82
CA THR A 487 6.31 3.58 4.97
C THR A 487 5.78 4.07 3.63
N PRO A 488 6.55 3.92 2.55
CA PRO A 488 6.05 4.24 1.24
C PRO A 488 4.99 3.20 0.93
N LEU A 489 3.73 3.56 1.21
CA LEU A 489 2.57 2.76 0.88
C LEU A 489 2.43 2.60 -0.64
N HIS A 490 3.06 3.47 -1.44
CA HIS A 490 3.07 3.45 -2.91
C HIS A 490 3.72 2.20 -3.55
N TRP A 491 4.28 1.25 -2.79
CA TRP A 491 4.74 -0.03 -3.37
C TRP A 491 3.62 -1.05 -3.56
N VAL A 492 2.41 -0.81 -3.03
CA VAL A 492 1.29 -1.79 -3.11
C VAL A 492 -0.09 -1.15 -3.21
N ILE A 493 -0.25 -0.04 -3.94
CA ILE A 493 -1.58 0.55 -4.17
C ILE A 493 -1.86 0.65 -5.67
N ASP A 494 -2.36 -0.45 -6.24
CA ASP A 494 -3.38 -0.35 -7.29
C ASP A 494 -4.70 -0.16 -6.53
N ALA A 495 -5.28 1.04 -6.52
CA ALA A 495 -6.61 1.25 -5.96
C ALA A 495 -7.46 2.06 -6.94
N ASP A 496 -8.08 1.34 -7.87
CA ASP A 496 -9.03 1.82 -8.89
C ASP A 496 -10.38 2.33 -8.30
N SER A 497 -10.42 2.86 -7.08
CA SER A 497 -11.70 3.18 -6.41
C SER A 497 -11.73 4.44 -5.56
N PHE A 498 -10.62 5.17 -5.37
CA PHE A 498 -10.63 6.44 -4.63
C PHE A 498 -10.04 7.57 -5.49
N PRO A 499 -10.85 8.61 -5.84
CA PRO A 499 -10.43 9.72 -6.70
C PRO A 499 -9.28 10.60 -6.20
N ASP A 500 -8.80 10.39 -4.97
CA ASP A 500 -7.74 11.18 -4.32
C ASP A 500 -6.77 10.26 -3.56
N ASP A 501 -5.55 10.06 -4.06
CA ASP A 501 -4.49 9.28 -3.39
C ASP A 501 -4.18 9.82 -1.98
N LEU A 502 -4.36 11.13 -1.76
CA LEU A 502 -4.23 11.77 -0.45
C LEU A 502 -5.31 11.29 0.52
N ILE A 503 -6.53 11.04 0.06
CA ILE A 503 -7.66 10.60 0.87
C ILE A 503 -7.44 9.14 1.29
N LEU A 504 -7.05 8.27 0.36
CA LEU A 504 -6.70 6.87 0.66
C LEU A 504 -5.50 6.77 1.61
N LEU A 505 -4.50 7.64 1.42
CA LEU A 505 -3.38 7.79 2.32
C LEU A 505 -3.85 8.23 3.72
N CYS A 506 -4.66 9.27 3.83
CA CYS A 506 -5.25 9.74 5.10
C CYS A 506 -6.06 8.66 5.80
N PHE A 507 -6.85 7.86 5.07
CA PHE A 507 -7.63 6.76 5.64
C PHE A 507 -6.72 5.68 6.20
N THR A 508 -5.74 5.24 5.39
CA THR A 508 -4.79 4.20 5.80
C THR A 508 -3.97 4.65 7.00
N HIS A 509 -3.49 5.91 7.01
CA HIS A 509 -2.74 6.47 8.13
C HIS A 509 -3.58 6.60 9.40
N THR A 510 -4.86 6.95 9.27
CA THR A 510 -5.79 7.01 10.42
C THR A 510 -5.94 5.63 11.07
N ILE A 511 -6.14 4.59 10.25
CA ILE A 511 -6.26 3.20 10.71
C ILE A 511 -4.95 2.74 11.38
N LEU A 512 -3.81 3.06 10.77
CA LEU A 512 -2.50 2.74 11.32
C LEU A 512 -2.26 3.46 12.65
N VAL A 513 -2.51 4.77 12.75
CA VAL A 513 -2.34 5.50 14.03
C VAL A 513 -3.24 4.91 15.12
N SER A 514 -4.53 4.68 14.82
CA SER A 514 -5.45 4.01 15.74
C SER A 514 -4.90 2.68 16.24
N ASN A 515 -4.51 1.79 15.33
CA ASN A 515 -4.00 0.48 15.70
C ASN A 515 -2.66 0.55 16.44
N PHE A 516 -1.81 1.53 16.12
CA PHE A 516 -0.56 1.78 16.84
C PHE A 516 -0.81 2.11 18.30
N VAL A 517 -1.74 3.04 18.60
CA VAL A 517 -2.06 3.42 19.98
C VAL A 517 -2.63 2.24 20.76
N THR A 518 -3.50 1.43 20.15
CA THR A 518 -4.03 0.21 20.80
C THR A 518 -2.95 -0.84 21.04
N ALA A 519 -1.95 -0.92 20.17
CA ALA A 519 -0.83 -1.85 20.33
C ALA A 519 0.14 -1.41 21.42
N VAL A 520 0.39 -0.09 21.54
CA VAL A 520 1.14 0.48 22.66
C VAL A 520 0.45 0.17 23.99
N ASP A 521 -0.87 0.31 24.10
CA ASP A 521 -1.65 -0.08 25.30
C ASP A 521 -1.44 -1.55 25.68
N SER A 522 -1.48 -2.43 24.69
CA SER A 522 -1.27 -3.87 24.87
C SER A 522 0.15 -4.17 25.39
N GLY A 523 1.18 -3.52 24.83
CA GLY A 523 2.58 -3.70 25.26
C GLY A 523 2.87 -3.09 26.64
N LEU A 524 2.28 -1.91 26.93
CA LEU A 524 2.35 -1.30 28.26
C LEU A 524 1.71 -2.23 29.29
N SER A 525 0.56 -2.81 28.96
CA SER A 525 -0.14 -3.76 29.85
C SER A 525 0.71 -5.01 30.12
N SER A 526 1.33 -5.62 29.09
CA SER A 526 2.15 -6.82 29.29
C SER A 526 3.39 -6.56 30.14
N SER A 527 4.02 -5.39 30.03
CA SER A 527 5.25 -5.07 30.77
C SER A 527 4.99 -4.53 32.18
N SER A 528 3.90 -3.80 32.40
CA SER A 528 3.65 -3.08 33.67
C SER A 528 2.69 -3.80 34.63
N HIS A 529 1.85 -4.73 34.19
CA HIS A 529 0.77 -5.29 35.02
C HIS A 529 1.25 -5.85 36.38
N LEU A 530 2.42 -6.49 36.42
CA LEU A 530 2.98 -7.05 37.66
C LEU A 530 3.44 -5.96 38.63
N ALA A 531 4.12 -4.93 38.12
CA ALA A 531 4.60 -3.80 38.91
C ALA A 531 3.43 -2.96 39.45
N ILE A 532 2.37 -2.77 38.66
CA ILE A 532 1.13 -2.11 39.09
C ILE A 532 0.46 -2.92 40.21
N ALA A 533 0.38 -4.25 40.06
CA ALA A 533 -0.22 -5.11 41.06
C ALA A 533 0.58 -5.13 42.37
N SER A 534 1.92 -5.09 42.30
CA SER A 534 2.80 -4.96 43.47
C SER A 534 2.51 -3.67 44.24
N HIS A 535 2.32 -2.54 43.56
CA HIS A 535 1.98 -1.25 44.20
C HIS A 535 0.68 -1.28 45.03
N PHE A 536 -0.28 -2.15 44.69
CA PHE A 536 -1.55 -2.29 45.41
C PHE A 536 -1.59 -3.51 46.35
N ASP A 537 -0.48 -4.24 46.53
CA ASP A 537 -0.40 -5.50 47.26
C ASP A 537 -1.36 -6.59 46.71
N LYS A 538 -1.50 -6.65 45.38
CA LYS A 538 -2.45 -7.51 44.66
C LYS A 538 -1.81 -8.44 43.62
N THR A 539 -0.57 -8.88 43.81
CA THR A 539 0.16 -9.72 42.83
C THR A 539 -0.54 -11.03 42.46
N LYS A 540 -1.24 -11.68 43.39
CA LYS A 540 -2.06 -12.89 43.12
C LYS A 540 -3.13 -12.67 42.05
N VAL A 541 -3.65 -11.45 41.96
CA VAL A 541 -4.71 -11.03 41.04
C VAL A 541 -4.19 -10.01 40.02
N SER A 542 -2.88 -10.01 39.75
CA SER A 542 -2.21 -9.04 38.87
C SER A 542 -2.76 -9.01 37.44
N THR A 543 -3.34 -10.11 36.97
CA THR A 543 -3.95 -10.21 35.65
C THR A 543 -5.35 -9.61 35.56
N TRP A 544 -6.00 -9.23 36.66
CA TRP A 544 -7.38 -8.76 36.64
C TRP A 544 -7.64 -7.49 35.82
N PRO A 545 -6.82 -6.43 35.89
CA PRO A 545 -6.99 -5.26 35.03
C PRO A 545 -6.89 -5.62 33.53
N VAL A 546 -6.02 -6.57 33.18
CA VAL A 546 -5.86 -7.09 31.81
C VAL A 546 -7.06 -7.94 31.42
N ASN A 547 -7.51 -8.81 32.31
CA ASN A 547 -8.65 -9.68 32.09
C ASN A 547 -9.96 -8.88 31.94
N ALA A 548 -10.18 -7.84 32.74
CA ALA A 548 -11.36 -6.98 32.61
C ALA A 548 -11.40 -6.25 31.25
N PHE A 549 -10.24 -5.79 30.77
CA PHE A 549 -10.08 -5.26 29.42
C PHE A 549 -10.43 -6.31 28.36
N LEU A 550 -9.85 -7.50 28.45
CA LEU A 550 -10.06 -8.58 27.47
C LEU A 550 -11.50 -9.10 27.46
N VAL A 551 -12.13 -9.25 28.63
CA VAL A 551 -13.55 -9.61 28.80
C VAL A 551 -14.43 -8.69 28.01
N CYS A 552 -14.29 -7.39 28.29
CA CYS A 552 -15.10 -6.37 27.66
C CYS A 552 -14.86 -6.39 26.15
N SER A 553 -13.60 -6.51 25.75
CA SER A 553 -13.21 -6.54 24.34
C SER A 553 -13.83 -7.73 23.59
N ILE A 554 -13.67 -8.95 24.08
CA ILE A 554 -14.16 -10.19 23.43
C ILE A 554 -15.67 -10.15 23.24
N THR A 555 -16.38 -9.62 24.24
CA THR A 555 -17.84 -9.63 24.30
C THR A 555 -18.48 -8.72 23.25
N VAL A 556 -17.91 -7.53 23.02
CA VAL A 556 -18.51 -6.53 22.11
C VAL A 556 -17.91 -6.55 20.71
N GLN A 557 -16.82 -7.29 20.48
CA GLN A 557 -16.13 -7.33 19.19
C GLN A 557 -17.04 -7.72 18.00
N PRO A 558 -17.88 -8.77 18.10
CA PRO A 558 -18.81 -9.16 17.04
C PRO A 558 -19.95 -8.14 16.86
N LEU A 559 -20.31 -7.44 17.94
CA LEU A 559 -21.36 -6.43 17.93
C LEU A 559 -20.94 -5.23 17.09
N TYR A 560 -19.69 -4.79 17.18
CA TYR A 560 -19.23 -3.67 16.36
C TYR A 560 -19.21 -3.99 14.87
N ALA A 561 -18.84 -5.21 14.48
CA ALA A 561 -18.87 -5.62 13.07
C ALA A 561 -20.30 -5.52 12.51
N THR A 562 -21.28 -6.08 13.22
CA THR A 562 -22.69 -6.10 12.81
C THR A 562 -23.36 -4.72 12.91
N LEU A 563 -23.18 -4.00 14.02
CA LEU A 563 -23.69 -2.63 14.19
C LEU A 563 -23.13 -1.67 13.14
N SER A 564 -21.89 -1.87 12.71
CA SER A 564 -21.29 -1.05 11.66
C SER A 564 -21.93 -1.25 10.30
N ASN A 565 -22.58 -2.40 10.04
CA ASN A 565 -23.35 -2.64 8.82
C ASN A 565 -24.67 -1.84 8.84
N CYS A 566 -25.28 -1.65 10.02
CA CYS A 566 -26.56 -0.95 10.16
C CYS A 566 -26.41 0.57 10.27
N ILE A 567 -25.49 1.04 11.12
CA ILE A 567 -25.35 2.46 11.51
C ILE A 567 -24.27 3.17 10.67
N GLY A 568 -23.40 2.39 10.02
CA GLY A 568 -22.30 2.88 9.21
C GLY A 568 -20.95 2.89 9.92
N ARG A 569 -19.89 2.79 9.12
CA ARG A 569 -18.50 2.58 9.57
C ARG A 569 -17.97 3.74 10.43
N ARG A 570 -18.16 5.00 9.99
CA ARG A 570 -17.59 6.20 10.63
C ARG A 570 -18.10 6.42 12.06
N ILE A 571 -19.40 6.21 12.30
CA ILE A 571 -20.05 6.49 13.60
C ILE A 571 -19.49 5.55 14.67
N ILE A 572 -19.44 4.25 14.37
CA ILE A 572 -18.89 3.24 15.28
C ILE A 572 -17.40 3.48 15.53
N TYR A 573 -16.63 3.78 14.48
CA TYR A 573 -15.19 3.98 14.64
C TYR A 573 -14.85 5.23 15.47
N THR A 574 -15.56 6.34 15.24
CA THR A 574 -15.38 7.59 16.01
C THR A 574 -15.79 7.40 17.48
N SER A 575 -16.93 6.75 17.71
CA SER A 575 -17.45 6.52 19.07
C SER A 575 -16.51 5.68 19.91
N THR A 576 -15.91 4.65 19.31
CA THR A 576 -14.95 3.77 19.97
C THR A 576 -13.61 4.47 20.22
N ALA A 577 -13.14 5.32 19.32
CA ALA A 577 -11.95 6.15 19.55
C ALA A 577 -12.13 7.13 20.72
N PHE A 578 -13.30 7.76 20.81
CA PHE A 578 -13.64 8.63 21.94
C PHE A 578 -13.76 7.84 23.26
N LEU A 579 -14.42 6.68 23.23
CA LEU A 579 -14.56 5.82 24.41
C LEU A 579 -13.18 5.34 24.92
N PHE A 580 -12.22 5.13 24.03
CA PHE A 580 -10.86 4.76 24.40
C PHE A 580 -10.15 5.89 25.14
N LEU A 581 -10.28 7.13 24.64
CA LEU A 581 -9.76 8.31 25.33
C LEU A 581 -10.37 8.45 26.73
N VAL A 582 -11.68 8.27 26.88
CA VAL A 582 -12.37 8.32 28.18
C VAL A 582 -11.87 7.23 29.12
N GLY A 583 -11.77 5.98 28.65
CA GLY A 583 -11.25 4.86 29.44
C GLY A 583 -9.81 5.10 29.90
N SER A 584 -8.94 5.58 29.01
CA SER A 584 -7.56 5.92 29.35
C SER A 584 -7.47 7.08 30.36
N CYS A 585 -8.34 8.09 30.26
CA CYS A 585 -8.44 9.16 31.26
C CYS A 585 -8.84 8.60 32.63
N LEU A 586 -9.85 7.72 32.68
CA LEU A 586 -10.26 7.08 33.95
C LEU A 586 -9.11 6.28 34.58
N ALA A 587 -8.35 5.55 33.76
CA ALA A 587 -7.19 4.78 34.23
C ALA A 587 -6.02 5.68 34.68
N ALA A 588 -5.84 6.84 34.05
CA ALA A 588 -4.77 7.79 34.35
C ALA A 588 -4.94 8.55 35.68
N PHE A 589 -6.19 8.71 36.13
CA PHE A 589 -6.53 9.48 37.32
C PHE A 589 -7.16 8.67 38.46
N THR A 590 -7.41 7.38 38.26
CA THR A 590 -7.85 6.51 39.36
C THR A 590 -6.77 6.37 40.42
N THR A 591 -7.20 6.24 41.68
CA THR A 591 -6.33 5.98 42.84
C THR A 591 -6.63 4.64 43.48
N SER A 592 -7.60 3.89 42.96
CA SER A 592 -8.06 2.62 43.54
C SER A 592 -7.87 1.45 42.57
N TRP A 593 -7.60 0.26 43.11
CA TRP A 593 -7.50 -1.00 42.37
C TRP A 593 -8.78 -1.30 41.58
N THR A 594 -9.94 -1.16 42.23
CA THR A 594 -11.24 -1.39 41.59
C THR A 594 -11.53 -0.35 40.50
N GLY A 595 -11.22 0.93 40.76
CA GLY A 595 -11.37 1.98 39.76
C GLY A 595 -10.50 1.73 38.53
N LEU A 596 -9.29 1.20 38.71
CA LEU A 596 -8.42 0.77 37.60
C LEU A 596 -9.04 -0.37 36.80
N ILE A 597 -9.58 -1.40 37.46
CA ILE A 597 -10.25 -2.52 36.79
C ILE A 597 -11.44 -2.02 35.95
N LEU A 598 -12.28 -1.14 36.51
CA LEU A 598 -13.43 -0.58 35.79
C LEU A 598 -13.01 0.29 34.60
N ALA A 599 -12.00 1.15 34.79
CA ALA A 599 -11.44 1.96 33.71
C ALA A 599 -10.88 1.09 32.58
N ARG A 600 -10.20 0.00 32.91
CA ARG A 600 -9.70 -0.99 31.93
C ARG A 600 -10.82 -1.73 31.22
N GLY A 601 -11.94 -1.99 31.89
CA GLY A 601 -13.16 -2.48 31.24
C GLY A 601 -13.66 -1.54 30.14
N VAL A 602 -13.72 -0.23 30.43
CA VAL A 602 -14.09 0.81 29.44
C VAL A 602 -13.09 0.85 28.27
N CYS A 603 -11.79 0.79 28.55
CA CYS A 603 -10.76 0.66 27.50
C CYS A 603 -11.00 -0.58 26.64
N GLY A 604 -11.35 -1.71 27.24
CA GLY A 604 -11.63 -2.97 26.54
C GLY A 604 -12.81 -2.87 25.57
N LEU A 605 -13.91 -2.24 26.02
CA LEU A 605 -15.06 -1.95 25.16
C LEU A 605 -14.67 -1.09 23.95
N ALA A 606 -13.72 -0.18 24.13
CA ALA A 606 -13.29 0.73 23.08
C ALA A 606 -12.33 0.07 22.08
N VAL A 607 -11.30 -0.64 22.56
CA VAL A 607 -10.27 -1.26 21.71
C VAL A 607 -10.85 -2.36 20.82
N ALA A 608 -11.86 -3.10 21.29
CA ALA A 608 -12.58 -4.04 20.44
C ALA A 608 -13.11 -3.40 19.16
N GLY A 609 -13.73 -2.22 19.29
CA GLY A 609 -14.25 -1.47 18.16
C GLY A 609 -13.14 -0.91 17.29
N LEU A 610 -12.09 -0.34 17.89
CA LEU A 610 -10.96 0.21 17.15
C LEU A 610 -10.26 -0.84 16.27
N MET A 611 -10.00 -2.03 16.82
CA MET A 611 -9.32 -3.10 16.08
C MET A 611 -10.22 -3.72 15.00
N THR A 612 -11.49 -3.99 15.32
CA THR A 612 -12.44 -4.58 14.38
C THR A 612 -12.77 -3.60 13.25
N MET A 613 -13.13 -2.36 13.58
CA MET A 613 -13.41 -1.34 12.58
C MET A 613 -12.18 -1.01 11.74
N GLY A 614 -11.01 -0.87 12.37
CA GLY A 614 -9.76 -0.63 11.64
C GLY A 614 -9.49 -1.71 10.61
N SER A 615 -9.76 -2.99 10.91
CA SER A 615 -9.59 -4.06 9.93
C SER A 615 -10.71 -4.12 8.88
N ILE A 616 -11.97 -3.89 9.25
CA ILE A 616 -13.12 -3.91 8.32
C ILE A 616 -13.00 -2.75 7.33
N VAL A 617 -12.77 -1.53 7.81
CA VAL A 617 -12.61 -0.34 6.98
C VAL A 617 -11.41 -0.50 6.04
N LEU A 618 -10.32 -1.13 6.49
CA LEU A 618 -9.18 -1.41 5.63
C LEU A 618 -9.52 -2.41 4.51
N THR A 619 -10.30 -3.46 4.79
CA THR A 619 -10.71 -4.43 3.77
C THR A 619 -11.76 -3.87 2.81
N ASP A 620 -12.61 -2.95 3.29
CA ASP A 620 -13.64 -2.29 2.47
C ASP A 620 -13.00 -1.28 1.50
N ILE A 621 -11.95 -0.57 1.93
CA ILE A 621 -11.25 0.45 1.13
C ILE A 621 -10.22 -0.17 0.17
N VAL A 622 -9.57 -1.28 0.55
CA VAL A 622 -8.47 -1.88 -0.22
C VAL A 622 -8.96 -3.08 -1.02
N GLY A 623 -8.75 -3.03 -2.34
CA GLY A 623 -9.07 -4.13 -3.26
C GLY A 623 -8.35 -5.45 -2.94
N LEU A 624 -8.99 -6.58 -3.24
CA LEU A 624 -8.58 -7.96 -2.89
C LEU A 624 -7.10 -8.27 -3.20
N LYS A 625 -6.57 -7.76 -4.32
CA LYS A 625 -5.18 -7.95 -4.76
C LYS A 625 -4.15 -7.36 -3.80
N ASN A 626 -4.47 -6.23 -3.16
CA ASN A 626 -3.56 -5.47 -2.29
C ASN A 626 -3.85 -5.66 -0.79
N ARG A 627 -5.00 -6.25 -0.43
CA ARG A 627 -5.38 -6.51 0.98
C ARG A 627 -4.27 -7.21 1.76
N GLY A 628 -3.55 -8.16 1.15
CA GLY A 628 -2.49 -8.89 1.83
C GLY A 628 -1.32 -8.01 2.30
N HIS A 629 -0.96 -6.98 1.52
CA HIS A 629 0.09 -6.05 1.92
C HIS A 629 -0.39 -5.06 2.98
N TYR A 630 -1.56 -4.46 2.78
CA TYR A 630 -2.13 -3.51 3.74
C TYR A 630 -2.40 -4.17 5.09
N GLN A 631 -2.88 -5.40 5.10
CA GLN A 631 -3.04 -6.17 6.32
C GLN A 631 -1.68 -6.45 6.99
N SER A 632 -0.63 -6.69 6.19
CA SER A 632 0.73 -6.85 6.73
C SER A 632 1.28 -5.55 7.32
N LEU A 633 1.01 -4.38 6.72
CA LEU A 633 1.34 -3.07 7.29
C LEU A 633 0.63 -2.85 8.63
N ASN A 634 -0.64 -3.26 8.73
CA ASN A 634 -1.38 -3.20 9.98
C ASN A 634 -0.70 -4.05 11.07
N TYR A 635 -0.27 -5.28 10.77
CA TYR A 635 0.46 -6.13 11.72
C TYR A 635 1.88 -5.63 12.04
N ILE A 636 2.58 -5.02 11.07
CA ILE A 636 3.89 -4.39 11.30
C ILE A 636 3.73 -3.26 12.33
N ASN A 637 2.75 -2.41 12.10
CA ASN A 637 2.46 -1.27 12.95
C ASN A 637 2.00 -1.70 14.35
N TYR A 638 1.17 -2.75 14.44
CA TYR A 638 0.80 -3.38 15.70
C TYR A 638 2.04 -3.91 16.46
N GLY A 639 2.92 -4.66 15.78
CA GLY A 639 4.13 -5.19 16.39
C GLY A 639 5.09 -4.09 16.89
N ALA A 640 5.24 -3.01 16.12
CA ALA A 640 6.04 -1.85 16.50
C ALA A 640 5.49 -1.11 17.72
N GLY A 641 4.17 -0.88 17.78
CA GLY A 641 3.52 -0.27 18.94
C GLY A 641 3.63 -1.15 20.19
N SER A 642 3.40 -2.46 20.04
CA SER A 642 3.55 -3.42 21.14
C SER A 642 4.99 -3.49 21.67
N ALA A 643 5.99 -3.45 20.79
CA ALA A 643 7.40 -3.38 21.17
C ALA A 643 7.68 -2.11 21.99
N LEU A 644 7.22 -0.96 21.51
CA LEU A 644 7.40 0.33 22.20
C LEU A 644 6.76 0.33 23.59
N GLY A 645 5.52 -0.15 23.69
CA GLY A 645 4.83 -0.28 24.98
C GLY A 645 5.56 -1.23 25.93
N SER A 646 6.07 -2.35 25.41
CA SER A 646 6.79 -3.34 26.23
C SER A 646 8.13 -2.83 26.75
N ILE A 647 8.87 -2.05 25.95
CA ILE A 647 10.14 -1.41 26.37
C ILE A 647 9.90 -0.41 27.50
N SER A 648 8.83 0.37 27.36
CA SER A 648 8.64 1.56 28.18
C SER A 648 7.84 1.30 29.44
N GLY A 649 6.91 0.33 29.46
CA GLY A 649 6.00 0.17 30.58
C GLY A 649 6.68 -0.13 31.91
N GLY A 650 7.65 -1.06 31.93
CA GLY A 650 8.41 -1.37 33.15
C GLY A 650 9.21 -0.15 33.66
N ALA A 651 9.94 0.50 32.77
CA ALA A 651 10.73 1.69 33.09
C ALA A 651 9.86 2.88 33.54
N ILE A 652 8.68 3.09 32.93
CA ILE A 652 7.77 4.17 33.33
C ILE A 652 7.30 3.97 34.77
N VAL A 653 6.93 2.74 35.14
CA VAL A 653 6.50 2.45 36.52
C VAL A 653 7.63 2.71 37.50
N GLU A 654 8.86 2.30 37.17
CA GLU A 654 10.04 2.47 38.02
C GLU A 654 10.41 3.94 38.25
N TYR A 655 10.42 4.77 37.20
CA TYR A 655 10.87 6.17 37.30
C TYR A 655 9.78 7.18 37.63
N PHE A 656 8.56 6.99 37.12
CA PHE A 656 7.47 7.98 37.22
C PHE A 656 6.27 7.50 38.04
N GLY A 657 6.24 6.22 38.40
CA GLY A 657 5.08 5.60 39.03
C GLY A 657 4.02 5.16 38.03
N TRP A 658 3.13 4.27 38.50
CA TRP A 658 2.23 3.51 37.64
C TRP A 658 1.21 4.35 36.87
N SER A 659 0.71 5.46 37.43
CA SER A 659 -0.32 6.27 36.77
C SER A 659 0.17 6.92 35.48
N TYR A 660 1.48 7.13 35.34
CA TYR A 660 2.09 7.71 34.13
C TYR A 660 2.07 6.77 32.92
N VAL A 661 1.90 5.47 33.13
CA VAL A 661 1.66 4.49 32.05
C VAL A 661 0.46 4.93 31.20
N TYR A 662 -0.61 5.40 31.84
CA TYR A 662 -1.82 5.84 31.17
C TYR A 662 -1.81 7.33 30.80
N ARG A 663 -1.20 8.20 31.63
CA ARG A 663 -1.14 9.65 31.35
C ARG A 663 -0.35 9.97 30.08
N LEU A 664 0.77 9.29 29.86
CA LEU A 664 1.60 9.50 28.67
C LEU A 664 0.89 9.07 27.38
N GLN A 665 -0.13 8.22 27.47
CA GLN A 665 -0.89 7.73 26.33
C GLN A 665 -1.99 8.72 25.88
N LEU A 666 -2.49 9.59 26.77
CA LEU A 666 -3.64 10.47 26.50
C LEU A 666 -3.48 11.36 25.25
N PRO A 667 -2.32 11.99 24.98
CA PRO A 667 -2.15 12.80 23.77
C PRO A 667 -2.32 11.96 22.48
N PHE A 668 -1.91 10.70 22.51
CA PHE A 668 -2.02 9.79 21.37
C PHE A 668 -3.46 9.27 21.20
N CYS A 669 -4.17 8.99 22.29
CA CYS A 669 -5.60 8.68 22.24
C CYS A 669 -6.41 9.85 21.65
N LEU A 670 -6.08 11.08 22.06
CA LEU A 670 -6.73 12.29 21.53
C LEU A 670 -6.43 12.48 20.05
N LEU A 671 -5.16 12.34 19.64
CA LEU A 671 -4.76 12.41 18.24
C LEU A 671 -5.50 11.37 17.40
N SER A 672 -5.57 10.12 17.86
CA SER A 672 -6.31 9.04 17.19
C SER A 672 -7.79 9.38 17.05
N ALA A 673 -8.45 9.88 18.10
CA ALA A 673 -9.86 10.24 18.05
C ALA A 673 -10.13 11.38 17.06
N VAL A 674 -9.27 12.40 17.03
CA VAL A 674 -9.37 13.52 16.09
C VAL A 674 -9.17 13.07 14.64
N MET A 675 -8.15 12.24 14.37
CA MET A 675 -7.90 11.71 13.02
C MET A 675 -9.05 10.84 12.52
N VAL A 676 -9.57 9.94 13.35
CA VAL A 676 -10.73 9.09 13.00
C VAL A 676 -11.95 9.96 12.67
N TYR A 677 -12.21 11.00 13.47
CA TYR A 677 -13.33 11.91 13.23
C TYR A 677 -13.20 12.71 11.93
N LEU A 678 -12.01 13.25 11.66
CA LEU A 678 -11.78 14.15 10.53
C LEU A 678 -11.66 13.40 9.19
N TRP A 679 -11.01 12.24 9.18
CA TRP A 679 -10.58 11.61 7.94
C TRP A 679 -11.39 10.38 7.56
N ILE A 680 -12.06 9.66 8.47
CA ILE A 680 -12.94 8.56 8.00
C ILE A 680 -14.20 9.17 7.35
N PRO A 681 -14.47 8.93 6.06
CA PRO A 681 -15.56 9.60 5.36
C PRO A 681 -16.90 9.00 5.81
N SER A 682 -17.94 9.82 5.79
CA SER A 682 -19.31 9.38 6.12
C SER A 682 -19.91 8.42 5.08
N ASN A 683 -19.27 8.31 3.91
CA ASN A 683 -19.86 7.75 2.70
C ASN A 683 -19.23 6.40 2.30
N ILE A 684 -18.39 5.76 3.15
CA ILE A 684 -17.93 4.39 2.86
C ILE A 684 -19.19 3.54 2.74
N GLU A 685 -19.44 3.03 1.52
CA GLU A 685 -20.69 2.40 1.13
C GLU A 685 -21.12 1.37 2.16
N ASN A 686 -22.29 1.62 2.74
CA ASN A 686 -23.06 0.57 3.40
C ASN A 686 -23.62 -0.28 2.26
N SER A 687 -23.05 -1.45 1.97
CA SER A 687 -23.61 -2.43 1.02
C SER A 687 -25.00 -2.97 1.43
N TYR A 688 -25.68 -2.34 2.39
CA TYR A 688 -27.01 -2.67 2.92
C TYR A 688 -27.90 -1.41 3.03
N ARG A 689 -28.00 -0.61 1.97
CA ARG A 689 -29.23 0.20 1.73
C ARG A 689 -30.15 -0.75 0.95
N GLU A 690 -31.25 -1.27 1.49
CA GLU A 690 -32.46 -0.59 1.97
C GLU A 690 -33.01 -1.19 3.29
N PRO A 691 -33.90 -0.55 4.11
CA PRO A 691 -34.82 0.58 3.88
C PRO A 691 -34.70 1.69 4.94
N LEU A 692 -33.48 2.10 5.32
CA LEU A 692 -33.27 3.24 6.25
C LEU A 692 -33.03 4.57 5.52
N SER A 693 -33.06 4.59 4.19
CA SER A 693 -32.74 5.74 3.33
C SER A 693 -33.83 6.81 3.26
N GLN A 694 -35.05 6.56 3.74
CA GLN A 694 -36.15 7.55 3.70
C GLN A 694 -36.60 8.07 5.09
N GLY A 695 -35.99 7.64 6.20
CA GLY A 695 -36.39 8.07 7.55
C GLY A 695 -35.20 8.41 8.46
N LYS A 696 -35.41 9.33 9.40
CA LYS A 696 -34.48 9.56 10.53
C LYS A 696 -34.17 8.22 11.23
N ILE A 697 -32.91 7.96 11.55
CA ILE A 697 -32.48 6.79 12.33
C ILE A 697 -33.29 6.76 13.64
N CYS A 698 -34.28 5.87 13.72
CA CYS A 698 -35.13 5.69 14.89
C CYS A 698 -34.73 4.38 15.58
N LEU A 699 -34.63 4.39 16.92
CA LEU A 699 -34.21 3.24 17.73
C LEU A 699 -35.07 1.99 17.46
N THR A 700 -36.36 2.19 17.15
CA THR A 700 -37.31 1.12 16.82
C THR A 700 -36.96 0.38 15.53
N ASN A 701 -36.49 1.08 14.49
CA ASN A 701 -36.11 0.46 13.23
C ASN A 701 -34.78 -0.29 13.36
N LEU A 702 -33.84 0.26 14.14
CA LEU A 702 -32.56 -0.39 14.43
C LEU A 702 -32.75 -1.73 15.16
N LEU A 703 -33.71 -1.79 16.10
CA LEU A 703 -34.03 -3.01 16.85
C LEU A 703 -34.70 -4.10 15.99
N GLN A 704 -35.28 -3.75 14.84
CA GLN A 704 -35.91 -4.69 13.92
C GLN A 704 -34.93 -5.28 12.89
N THR A 705 -33.89 -4.54 12.50
CA THR A 705 -32.90 -4.99 11.50
C THR A 705 -31.70 -5.73 12.13
N TYR A 706 -31.40 -5.47 13.40
CA TYR A 706 -30.24 -6.03 14.11
C TYR A 706 -30.58 -7.30 14.90
N ASP A 707 -29.77 -8.37 14.79
CA ASP A 707 -29.94 -9.58 15.62
C ASP A 707 -29.46 -9.37 17.06
N TRP A 708 -30.29 -8.69 17.85
CA TRP A 708 -30.05 -8.47 19.27
C TRP A 708 -30.12 -9.75 20.10
N ARG A 709 -30.82 -10.78 19.63
CA ARG A 709 -30.99 -12.04 20.35
C ARG A 709 -29.71 -12.87 20.30
N GLY A 710 -29.18 -13.11 19.09
CA GLY A 710 -27.88 -13.77 18.90
C GLY A 710 -26.76 -13.03 19.61
N SER A 711 -26.72 -11.71 19.45
CA SER A 711 -25.77 -10.81 20.12
C SER A 711 -25.77 -10.93 21.65
N LEU A 712 -26.95 -10.89 22.27
CA LEU A 712 -27.10 -10.98 23.72
C LEU A 712 -26.70 -12.38 24.24
N LEU A 713 -27.11 -13.43 23.55
CA LEU A 713 -26.76 -14.81 23.91
C LEU A 713 -25.24 -15.06 23.79
N LEU A 714 -24.61 -14.54 22.73
CA LEU A 714 -23.17 -14.61 22.54
C LEU A 714 -22.43 -13.89 23.67
N MET A 715 -22.88 -12.70 24.04
CA MET A 715 -22.31 -11.94 25.16
C MET A 715 -22.40 -12.72 26.47
N ILE A 716 -23.58 -13.25 26.82
CA ILE A 716 -23.77 -14.01 28.06
C ILE A 716 -22.89 -15.28 28.06
N SER A 717 -22.84 -15.98 26.93
CA SER A 717 -22.00 -17.18 26.76
C SER A 717 -20.52 -16.86 26.99
N LEU A 718 -19.99 -15.81 26.35
CA LEU A 718 -18.59 -15.41 26.49
C LEU A 718 -18.26 -14.93 27.90
N LEU A 719 -19.15 -14.17 28.55
CA LEU A 719 -18.99 -13.75 29.94
C LEU A 719 -18.92 -14.95 30.89
N CYS A 720 -19.77 -15.96 30.71
CA CYS A 720 -19.74 -17.18 31.51
C CYS A 720 -18.45 -17.96 31.29
N LEU A 721 -18.04 -18.17 30.04
CA LEU A 721 -16.80 -18.87 29.70
C LEU A 721 -15.58 -18.19 30.32
N VAL A 722 -15.50 -16.87 30.16
CA VAL A 722 -14.40 -16.10 30.72
C VAL A 722 -14.43 -16.13 32.25
N PHE A 723 -15.58 -15.97 32.89
CA PHE A 723 -15.68 -16.04 34.35
C PHE A 723 -15.13 -17.38 34.89
N VAL A 724 -15.52 -18.49 34.26
CA VAL A 724 -15.04 -19.84 34.60
C VAL A 724 -13.53 -19.94 34.44
N LEU A 725 -12.99 -19.53 33.29
CA LEU A 725 -11.56 -19.63 32.98
C LEU A 725 -10.67 -18.65 33.77
N GLY A 726 -11.20 -17.49 34.14
CA GLY A 726 -10.47 -16.44 34.85
C GLY A 726 -10.45 -16.63 36.37
N THR A 727 -11.51 -17.22 36.94
CA THR A 727 -11.62 -17.43 38.40
C THR A 727 -11.35 -18.87 38.83
N GLY A 728 -11.64 -19.84 37.96
CA GLY A 728 -11.51 -21.27 38.21
C GLY A 728 -10.07 -21.70 38.45
N GLY A 729 -9.84 -22.38 39.57
CA GLY A 729 -8.54 -22.92 39.94
C GLY A 729 -7.51 -21.90 40.39
N ASN A 730 -7.80 -20.60 40.34
CA ASN A 730 -6.90 -19.53 40.79
C ASN A 730 -7.49 -18.77 41.99
N VAL A 731 -8.71 -18.25 41.85
CA VAL A 731 -9.41 -17.51 42.92
C VAL A 731 -10.40 -18.41 43.65
N LEU A 732 -11.14 -19.22 42.90
CA LEU A 732 -12.14 -20.14 43.43
C LEU A 732 -11.79 -21.58 43.01
N PRO A 733 -11.97 -22.58 43.90
CA PRO A 733 -11.78 -23.99 43.52
C PRO A 733 -12.73 -24.39 42.40
N TRP A 734 -12.29 -25.28 41.50
CA TRP A 734 -13.13 -25.80 40.40
C TRP A 734 -14.45 -26.45 40.86
N THR A 735 -14.51 -26.92 42.11
CA THR A 735 -15.70 -27.50 42.74
C THR A 735 -16.69 -26.47 43.30
N ASN A 736 -16.36 -25.17 43.26
CA ASN A 736 -17.22 -24.12 43.79
C ASN A 736 -18.56 -24.08 43.02
N PRO A 737 -19.72 -24.01 43.71
CA PRO A 737 -21.02 -23.96 43.06
C PRO A 737 -21.16 -22.86 42.00
N LEU A 738 -20.52 -21.70 42.18
CA LEU A 738 -20.54 -20.60 41.21
C LEU A 738 -19.83 -20.96 39.90
N ILE A 739 -18.73 -21.71 39.97
CA ILE A 739 -18.01 -22.16 38.76
C ILE A 739 -18.81 -23.24 38.04
N LEU A 740 -19.37 -24.19 38.77
CA LEU A 740 -20.18 -25.26 38.21
C LEU A 740 -21.47 -24.71 37.55
N THR A 741 -22.16 -23.79 38.22
CA THR A 741 -23.35 -23.14 37.68
C THR A 741 -23.03 -22.26 36.47
N ALA A 742 -21.95 -21.48 36.50
CA ALA A 742 -21.51 -20.70 35.34
C ALA A 742 -21.07 -21.59 34.16
N SER A 743 -20.44 -22.74 34.43
CA SER A 743 -20.06 -23.72 33.39
C SER A 743 -21.29 -24.38 32.76
N ALA A 744 -22.27 -24.76 33.56
CA ALA A 744 -23.54 -25.30 33.08
C ALA A 744 -24.32 -24.24 32.28
N LEU A 745 -24.38 -23.01 32.79
CA LEU A 745 -25.03 -21.88 32.11
C LEU A 745 -24.36 -21.58 30.77
N PHE A 746 -23.02 -21.58 30.71
CA PHE A 746 -22.29 -21.48 29.44
C PHE A 746 -22.72 -22.56 28.45
N GLY A 747 -22.74 -23.83 28.85
CA GLY A 747 -23.15 -24.93 27.97
C GLY A 747 -24.59 -24.78 27.44
N VAL A 748 -25.52 -24.39 28.31
CA VAL A 748 -26.93 -24.16 27.94
C VAL A 748 -27.07 -22.96 27.01
N VAL A 749 -26.51 -21.80 27.38
CA VAL A 749 -26.63 -20.56 26.59
C VAL A 749 -25.93 -20.70 25.25
N PHE A 750 -24.76 -21.35 25.20
CA PHE A 750 -24.05 -21.62 23.96
C PHE A 750 -24.84 -22.56 23.04
N TYR A 751 -25.48 -23.60 23.59
CA TYR A 751 -26.37 -24.46 22.80
C TYR A 751 -27.58 -23.68 22.23
N VAL A 752 -28.21 -22.84 23.05
CA VAL A 752 -29.33 -21.98 22.61
C VAL A 752 -28.86 -21.00 21.53
N LEU A 753 -27.69 -20.39 21.70
CA LEU A 753 -27.06 -19.51 20.72
C LEU A 753 -26.93 -20.22 19.36
N LEU A 754 -26.38 -21.44 19.32
CA LEU A 754 -26.24 -22.18 18.06
C LEU A 754 -27.60 -22.43 17.37
N ARG A 755 -28.68 -22.62 18.13
CA ARG A 755 -30.03 -22.83 17.59
C ARG A 755 -30.68 -21.54 17.09
N VAL A 756 -30.40 -20.41 17.74
CA VAL A 756 -30.87 -19.09 17.35
C VAL A 756 -30.13 -18.61 16.10
N GLU A 757 -28.80 -18.65 16.12
CA GLU A 757 -27.93 -18.25 14.99
C GLU A 757 -28.19 -19.10 13.74
N ALA A 758 -28.45 -20.40 13.89
CA ALA A 758 -28.78 -21.28 12.75
C ALA A 758 -30.11 -20.92 12.05
N LYS A 759 -30.98 -20.13 12.68
CA LYS A 759 -32.27 -19.68 12.14
C LYS A 759 -32.31 -18.17 11.88
N ALA A 760 -31.27 -17.44 12.28
CA ALA A 760 -31.22 -16.00 12.12
C ALA A 760 -31.02 -15.65 10.63
N PRO A 761 -31.76 -14.69 10.08
CA PRO A 761 -31.56 -14.23 8.71
C PRO A 761 -30.20 -13.52 8.53
N TYR A 762 -29.75 -12.80 9.57
CA TYR A 762 -28.44 -12.13 9.61
C TYR A 762 -27.68 -12.53 10.88
N PRO A 763 -27.07 -13.73 10.92
CA PRO A 763 -26.39 -14.25 12.10
C PRO A 763 -25.15 -13.42 12.47
N VAL A 764 -24.91 -13.23 13.76
CA VAL A 764 -23.68 -12.57 14.27
C VAL A 764 -22.47 -13.45 14.00
N LEU A 765 -22.65 -14.77 14.09
CA LEU A 765 -21.63 -15.76 13.75
C LEU A 765 -22.19 -16.69 12.66
N PRO A 766 -21.85 -16.45 11.37
CA PRO A 766 -22.31 -17.28 10.27
C PRO A 766 -22.08 -18.78 10.54
N PRO A 767 -23.09 -19.65 10.38
CA PRO A 767 -22.97 -21.10 10.62
C PRO A 767 -21.83 -21.76 9.83
N LEU A 768 -21.44 -21.15 8.70
CA LEU A 768 -20.28 -21.53 7.89
C LEU A 768 -18.97 -21.59 8.69
N MET A 769 -18.80 -20.76 9.72
CA MET A 769 -17.58 -20.74 10.54
C MET A 769 -17.29 -22.04 11.28
N ILE A 770 -18.34 -22.83 11.58
CA ILE A 770 -18.23 -24.11 12.29
C ILE A 770 -17.95 -25.27 11.31
N GLN A 771 -18.15 -25.02 10.01
CA GLN A 771 -17.92 -25.98 8.95
C GLN A 771 -16.44 -26.04 8.54
N PHE A 772 -16.07 -27.16 7.93
CA PHE A 772 -14.74 -27.30 7.33
C PHE A 772 -14.70 -26.57 5.98
N PRO A 773 -13.61 -25.84 5.64
CA PRO A 773 -12.35 -25.69 6.39
C PRO A 773 -12.28 -24.50 7.37
N TYR A 774 -13.32 -23.65 7.44
CA TYR A 774 -13.33 -22.41 8.24
C TYR A 774 -13.04 -22.64 9.72
N ARG A 775 -13.64 -23.68 10.31
CA ARG A 775 -13.41 -24.06 11.72
C ARG A 775 -11.94 -24.26 12.04
N ASN A 776 -11.18 -24.88 11.13
CA ASN A 776 -9.77 -25.16 11.37
C ASN A 776 -8.93 -23.87 11.35
N ILE A 777 -9.27 -22.93 10.47
CA ILE A 777 -8.61 -21.62 10.40
C ILE A 777 -8.93 -20.81 11.66
N MET A 778 -10.20 -20.80 12.08
CA MET A 778 -10.64 -20.14 13.33
C MET A 778 -9.96 -20.73 14.57
N GLY A 779 -9.91 -22.06 14.68
CA GLY A 779 -9.21 -22.74 15.78
C GLY A 779 -7.71 -22.43 15.82
N SER A 780 -7.07 -22.34 14.65
CA SER A 780 -5.66 -21.93 14.57
C SER A 780 -5.45 -20.49 15.04
N ALA A 781 -6.42 -19.59 14.78
CA ALA A 781 -6.37 -18.19 15.20
C ALA A 781 -6.33 -18.03 16.72
N LEU A 782 -7.13 -18.84 17.41
CA LEU A 782 -7.11 -18.96 18.87
C LEU A 782 -5.74 -19.47 19.35
N MET A 783 -5.23 -20.57 18.77
CA MET A 783 -4.00 -21.22 19.21
C MET A 783 -2.74 -20.36 19.00
N PHE A 784 -2.55 -19.75 17.82
CA PHE A 784 -1.36 -18.91 17.60
C PHE A 784 -1.40 -17.62 18.43
N SER A 785 -2.60 -17.09 18.71
CA SER A 785 -2.76 -15.92 19.59
C SER A 785 -2.42 -16.29 21.03
N MET A 786 -2.83 -17.48 21.46
CA MET A 786 -2.46 -18.01 22.77
C MET A 786 -0.94 -18.15 22.92
N ILE A 787 -0.24 -18.69 21.91
CA ILE A 787 1.23 -18.79 21.90
C ILE A 787 1.87 -17.40 22.02
N ASN A 788 1.46 -16.45 21.17
CA ASN A 788 2.03 -15.10 21.17
C ASN A 788 1.91 -14.42 22.54
N TYR A 789 0.71 -14.44 23.12
CA TYR A 789 0.44 -13.75 24.37
C TYR A 789 0.99 -14.47 25.59
N CYS A 790 1.08 -15.80 25.57
CA CYS A 790 1.86 -16.52 26.57
C CYS A 790 3.32 -16.07 26.56
N VAL A 791 3.95 -15.94 25.39
CA VAL A 791 5.32 -15.42 25.29
C VAL A 791 5.40 -13.98 25.82
N MET A 792 4.52 -13.08 25.35
CA MET A 792 4.60 -11.66 25.73
C MET A 792 4.38 -11.41 27.23
N TYR A 793 3.38 -12.04 27.85
CA TYR A 793 3.04 -11.77 29.26
C TYR A 793 3.90 -12.55 30.25
N ASN A 794 4.38 -13.74 29.89
CA ASN A 794 5.12 -14.59 30.80
C ASN A 794 6.64 -14.44 30.67
N THR A 795 7.15 -13.74 29.64
CA THR A 795 8.59 -13.45 29.52
C THR A 795 9.09 -12.58 30.67
N PRO A 796 8.50 -11.40 30.98
CA PRO A 796 8.96 -10.60 32.12
C PRO A 796 8.89 -11.38 33.43
N PHE A 797 7.83 -12.18 33.59
CA PHE A 797 7.65 -12.99 34.78
C PHE A 797 8.73 -14.09 34.91
N PHE A 798 9.10 -14.75 33.82
CA PHE A 798 10.17 -15.75 33.82
C PHE A 798 11.51 -15.16 34.26
N PHE A 799 11.90 -14.02 33.70
CA PHE A 799 13.18 -13.38 34.04
C PHE A 799 13.20 -12.79 35.46
N GLN A 800 12.08 -12.27 35.96
CA GLN A 800 11.96 -11.83 37.36
C GLN A 800 11.97 -13.01 38.35
N ALA A 801 11.22 -14.08 38.06
CA ALA A 801 11.05 -15.20 39.00
C ALA A 801 12.19 -16.22 38.97
N VAL A 802 12.77 -16.50 37.80
CA VAL A 802 13.79 -17.56 37.61
C VAL A 802 15.20 -16.98 37.49
N ARG A 803 15.35 -15.72 37.05
CA ARG A 803 16.66 -15.08 36.89
C ARG A 803 16.91 -13.89 37.83
N LEU A 804 15.91 -13.52 38.63
CA LEU A 804 16.00 -12.43 39.62
C LEU A 804 16.36 -11.07 39.02
N GLU A 805 16.13 -10.87 37.72
CA GLU A 805 16.37 -9.60 37.02
C GLU A 805 15.38 -8.52 37.47
N SER A 806 15.73 -7.24 37.29
CA SER A 806 14.80 -6.14 37.61
C SER A 806 13.60 -6.12 36.66
N ALA A 807 12.51 -5.42 37.03
CA ALA A 807 11.34 -5.27 36.17
C ALA A 807 11.70 -4.63 34.82
N GLY A 808 12.60 -3.63 34.82
CA GLY A 808 13.14 -3.01 33.61
C GLY A 808 13.91 -3.99 32.73
N GLU A 809 14.89 -4.71 33.29
CA GLU A 809 15.71 -5.68 32.55
C GLU A 809 14.87 -6.84 31.99
N ALA A 810 13.99 -7.41 32.80
CA ALA A 810 13.11 -8.49 32.39
C ALA A 810 12.15 -8.09 31.25
N SER A 811 11.67 -6.85 31.26
CA SER A 811 10.82 -6.32 30.19
C SER A 811 11.58 -6.09 28.88
N ALA A 812 12.88 -5.79 28.94
CA ALA A 812 13.73 -5.61 27.77
C ALA A 812 13.86 -6.90 26.93
N HIS A 813 13.68 -8.07 27.53
CA HIS A 813 13.66 -9.35 26.81
C HIS A 813 12.42 -9.52 25.89
N VAL A 814 11.35 -8.76 26.09
CA VAL A 814 10.11 -8.80 25.26
C VAL A 814 10.27 -8.08 23.91
N VAL A 815 11.27 -7.21 23.81
CA VAL A 815 11.53 -6.39 22.61
C VAL A 815 11.85 -7.24 21.40
N ILE A 816 12.71 -8.23 21.62
CA ILE A 816 13.25 -9.10 20.57
C ILE A 816 12.11 -9.91 19.91
N PRO A 817 11.24 -10.62 20.67
CA PRO A 817 9.98 -11.19 20.18
C PRO A 817 9.13 -10.23 19.34
N SER A 818 8.97 -9.00 19.80
CA SER A 818 8.08 -8.02 19.15
C SER A 818 8.64 -7.55 17.79
N ILE A 819 9.97 -7.36 17.70
CA ILE A 819 10.65 -7.06 16.44
C ILE A 819 10.58 -8.27 15.49
N ALA A 820 10.78 -9.48 16.00
CA ALA A 820 10.68 -10.72 15.22
C ALA A 820 9.27 -10.90 14.61
N PHE A 821 8.23 -10.70 15.41
CA PHE A 821 6.84 -10.71 14.95
C PHE A 821 6.60 -9.69 13.82
N THR A 822 7.11 -8.46 14.00
CA THR A 822 6.96 -7.36 13.03
C THR A 822 7.67 -7.68 11.72
N ALA A 823 8.93 -8.11 11.78
CA ALA A 823 9.73 -8.42 10.60
C ALA A 823 9.11 -9.56 9.77
N MET A 824 8.64 -10.62 10.43
CA MET A 824 8.04 -11.75 9.71
C MET A 824 6.64 -11.48 9.17
N SER A 825 5.88 -10.58 9.79
CA SER A 825 4.62 -10.09 9.21
C SER A 825 4.85 -9.40 7.86
N ALA A 826 5.91 -8.60 7.75
CA ALA A 826 6.31 -7.95 6.48
C ALA A 826 6.74 -8.96 5.41
N VAL A 827 7.57 -9.93 5.80
CA VAL A 827 8.01 -11.01 4.90
C VAL A 827 6.81 -11.84 4.43
N ALA A 828 5.85 -12.14 5.31
CA ALA A 828 4.64 -12.84 4.94
C ALA A 828 3.82 -12.05 3.92
N GLY A 829 3.51 -10.77 4.18
CA GLY A 829 2.74 -9.94 3.25
C GLY A 829 3.37 -9.82 1.87
N THR A 830 4.68 -9.55 1.81
CA THR A 830 5.43 -9.44 0.54
C THR A 830 5.54 -10.78 -0.21
N THR A 831 5.72 -11.89 0.51
CA THR A 831 5.77 -13.23 -0.09
C THR A 831 4.41 -13.65 -0.64
N ILE A 832 3.32 -13.37 0.09
CA ILE A 832 1.95 -13.64 -0.38
C ILE A 832 1.62 -12.81 -1.62
N ALA A 833 2.00 -11.52 -1.64
CA ALA A 833 1.81 -10.65 -2.80
C ALA A 833 2.59 -11.14 -4.04
N LYS A 834 3.83 -11.62 -3.86
CA LYS A 834 4.66 -12.15 -4.95
C LYS A 834 4.19 -13.50 -5.47
N LEU A 835 3.87 -14.43 -4.57
CA LEU A 835 3.53 -15.81 -4.92
C LEU A 835 2.04 -16.01 -5.22
N ARG A 836 1.21 -15.00 -4.92
CA ARG A 836 -0.26 -15.04 -5.03
C ARG A 836 -0.89 -16.24 -4.31
N THR A 837 -0.24 -16.70 -3.24
CA THR A 837 -0.75 -17.78 -2.40
C THR A 837 -0.19 -17.68 -0.98
N PRO A 838 -1.00 -17.89 0.07
CA PRO A 838 -0.55 -17.94 1.47
C PRO A 838 0.08 -19.27 1.89
N ARG A 839 0.17 -20.27 1.02
CA ARG A 839 0.64 -21.62 1.38
C ARG A 839 2.08 -21.70 1.93
N PRO A 840 3.11 -21.15 1.26
CA PRO A 840 4.47 -21.31 1.74
C PRO A 840 4.68 -20.58 3.07
N THR A 841 4.03 -19.42 3.26
CA THR A 841 4.08 -18.69 4.53
C THR A 841 3.37 -19.46 5.65
N LEU A 842 2.22 -20.09 5.38
CA LEU A 842 1.56 -20.98 6.34
C LEU A 842 2.44 -22.17 6.75
N ARG A 843 3.05 -22.88 5.79
CA ARG A 843 3.91 -24.05 6.08
C ARG A 843 5.17 -23.67 6.86
N VAL A 844 5.84 -22.59 6.46
CA VAL A 844 7.03 -22.10 7.18
C VAL A 844 6.65 -21.65 8.60
N SER A 845 5.52 -20.95 8.77
CA SER A 845 5.06 -20.53 10.10
C SER A 845 4.77 -21.70 11.04
N GLN A 846 4.21 -22.81 10.54
CA GLN A 846 3.98 -24.03 11.33
C GLN A 846 5.28 -24.62 11.88
N VAL A 847 6.31 -24.69 11.04
CA VAL A 847 7.64 -25.19 11.44
C VAL A 847 8.26 -24.27 12.48
N LEU A 848 8.21 -22.95 12.26
CA LEU A 848 8.72 -21.95 13.21
C LEU A 848 8.02 -22.01 14.57
N LEU A 849 6.69 -22.20 14.59
CA LEU A 849 5.91 -22.34 15.83
C LEU A 849 6.26 -23.63 16.57
N LEU A 850 6.48 -24.75 15.87
CA LEU A 850 6.84 -26.02 16.48
C LEU A 850 8.26 -25.97 17.06
N VAL A 851 9.23 -25.50 16.27
CA VAL A 851 10.62 -25.31 16.72
C VAL A 851 10.70 -24.29 17.85
N GLY A 852 9.92 -23.20 17.76
CA GLY A 852 9.82 -22.20 18.80
C GLY A 852 9.27 -22.74 20.12
N ALA A 853 8.20 -23.53 20.07
CA ALA A 853 7.64 -24.16 21.27
C ALA A 853 8.62 -25.16 21.91
N LEU A 854 9.33 -25.96 21.11
CA LEU A 854 10.43 -26.81 21.61
C LEU A 854 11.54 -25.97 22.26
N GLY A 855 11.90 -24.84 21.65
CA GLY A 855 12.85 -23.87 22.19
C GLY A 855 12.42 -23.29 23.53
N LEU A 856 11.13 -22.99 23.72
CA LEU A 856 10.59 -22.51 25.01
C LEU A 856 10.67 -23.59 26.10
N VAL A 857 10.36 -24.85 25.78
CA VAL A 857 10.52 -25.97 26.72
C VAL A 857 12.00 -26.14 27.12
N ALA A 858 12.92 -26.06 26.15
CA ALA A 858 14.35 -26.07 26.39
C ALA A 858 14.81 -24.88 27.27
N MET A 859 14.18 -23.71 27.07
CA MET A 859 14.44 -22.50 27.86
C MET A 859 14.07 -22.67 29.33
N ALA A 860 12.96 -23.34 29.64
CA ALA A 860 12.55 -23.58 31.02
C ALA A 860 13.29 -24.75 31.69
N THR A 861 13.89 -25.68 30.93
CA THR A 861 14.54 -26.89 31.47
C THR A 861 16.06 -26.79 31.50
N ALA A 862 16.69 -26.69 30.32
CA ALA A 862 18.13 -26.89 30.15
C ALA A 862 18.97 -25.62 30.33
N LEU A 863 18.45 -24.45 29.95
CA LEU A 863 19.22 -23.20 30.00
C LEU A 863 19.53 -22.69 31.42
N PRO A 864 18.62 -22.79 32.41
CA PRO A 864 18.91 -22.36 33.78
C PRO A 864 19.98 -23.23 34.43
N ALA A 865 19.94 -24.54 34.20
CA ALA A 865 20.91 -25.50 34.74
C ALA A 865 22.33 -25.30 34.17
N THR A 866 22.44 -24.81 32.93
CA THR A 866 23.73 -24.64 32.23
C THR A 866 24.33 -23.23 32.35
N LYS A 867 23.67 -22.31 33.09
CA LYS A 867 24.04 -20.88 33.17
C LYS A 867 24.28 -20.27 31.77
N ALA A 868 23.38 -20.59 30.83
CA ALA A 868 23.49 -20.18 29.45
C ALA A 868 23.47 -18.65 29.27
N SER A 869 24.11 -18.15 28.20
CA SER A 869 24.17 -16.72 27.88
C SER A 869 22.80 -16.14 27.51
N ASN A 870 22.61 -14.84 27.73
CA ASN A 870 21.35 -14.12 27.41
C ASN A 870 20.95 -14.23 25.93
N SER A 871 21.91 -14.45 25.03
CA SER A 871 21.67 -14.65 23.59
C SER A 871 20.90 -15.95 23.30
N LEU A 872 21.15 -17.02 24.07
CA LEU A 872 20.44 -18.29 23.90
C LEU A 872 18.97 -18.19 24.33
N TYR A 873 18.70 -17.50 25.44
CA TYR A 873 17.32 -17.18 25.84
C TYR A 873 16.60 -16.36 24.77
N SER A 874 17.26 -15.35 24.22
CA SER A 874 16.71 -14.52 23.16
C SER A 874 16.38 -15.34 21.90
N LEU A 875 17.21 -16.33 21.54
CA LEU A 875 16.96 -17.22 20.41
C LEU A 875 15.69 -18.07 20.60
N CYS A 876 15.47 -18.59 21.80
CA CYS A 876 14.26 -19.36 22.14
C CYS A 876 12.98 -18.51 22.05
N LEU A 877 13.06 -17.22 22.38
CA LEU A 877 11.93 -16.28 22.34
C LEU A 877 11.62 -15.75 20.92
N ILE A 878 12.63 -15.65 20.05
CA ILE A 878 12.48 -15.18 18.66
C ILE A 878 11.63 -16.15 17.84
N MET A 879 11.96 -17.44 17.85
CA MET A 879 11.38 -18.44 16.96
C MET A 879 9.84 -18.53 17.00
N PRO A 880 9.17 -18.63 18.17
CA PRO A 880 7.70 -18.65 18.20
C PRO A 880 7.11 -17.35 17.66
N SER A 881 7.74 -16.21 17.92
CA SER A 881 7.28 -14.88 17.48
C SER A 881 7.41 -14.69 15.96
N LEU A 882 8.47 -15.21 15.35
CA LEU A 882 8.61 -15.30 13.88
C LEU A 882 7.46 -16.11 13.28
N GLY A 883 7.13 -17.25 13.89
CA GLY A 883 6.04 -18.12 13.47
C GLY A 883 4.68 -17.44 13.53
N VAL A 884 4.34 -16.79 14.66
CA VAL A 884 3.08 -16.05 14.81
C VAL A 884 3.01 -14.88 13.81
N GLY A 885 4.08 -14.10 13.67
CA GLY A 885 4.13 -12.95 12.76
C GLY A 885 3.85 -13.34 11.30
N MET A 886 4.32 -14.52 10.87
CA MET A 886 4.03 -15.04 9.55
C MET A 886 2.63 -15.67 9.44
N MET A 887 2.16 -16.35 10.49
CA MET A 887 0.86 -17.05 10.51
C MET A 887 -0.32 -16.08 10.50
N ALA A 888 -0.26 -15.01 11.31
CA ALA A 888 -1.38 -14.08 11.53
C ALA A 888 -1.99 -13.49 10.24
N PRO A 889 -1.22 -12.83 9.34
CA PRO A 889 -1.76 -12.34 8.07
C PRO A 889 -2.11 -13.48 7.11
N SER A 890 -1.34 -14.57 7.10
CA SER A 890 -1.56 -15.71 6.19
C SER A 890 -2.88 -16.44 6.46
N ALA A 891 -3.22 -16.65 7.73
CA ALA A 891 -4.46 -17.31 8.14
C ALA A 891 -5.70 -16.46 7.84
N LEU A 892 -5.63 -15.14 8.10
CA LEU A 892 -6.73 -14.22 7.77
C LEU A 892 -6.99 -14.15 6.26
N LEU A 893 -5.94 -14.04 5.45
CA LEU A 893 -6.10 -14.02 3.99
C LEU A 893 -6.61 -15.36 3.46
N THR A 894 -6.20 -16.48 4.06
CA THR A 894 -6.76 -17.79 3.70
C THR A 894 -8.25 -17.85 4.02
N LEU A 895 -8.67 -17.33 5.17
CA LEU A 895 -10.07 -17.27 5.56
C LEU A 895 -10.91 -16.45 4.58
N LEU A 896 -10.48 -15.22 4.29
CA LEU A 896 -11.16 -14.31 3.37
C LEU A 896 -11.13 -14.82 1.93
N SER A 897 -10.13 -15.63 1.58
CA SER A 897 -10.06 -16.27 0.26
C SER A 897 -11.02 -17.44 0.10
N LEU A 898 -11.64 -17.94 1.16
CA LEU A 898 -12.58 -19.06 1.07
C LEU A 898 -14.03 -18.60 1.09
N GLY A 899 -14.34 -17.52 1.80
CA GLY A 899 -15.69 -16.96 1.91
C GLY A 899 -16.09 -16.03 0.76
N GLY A 900 -17.39 -15.96 0.47
CA GLY A 900 -17.96 -14.97 -0.46
C GLY A 900 -17.91 -13.55 0.11
N GLN A 901 -17.94 -12.52 -0.75
CA GLN A 901 -17.77 -11.12 -0.33
C GLN A 901 -18.78 -10.70 0.75
N HIS A 902 -20.02 -11.17 0.67
CA HIS A 902 -21.09 -10.87 1.63
C HIS A 902 -20.75 -11.25 3.09
N ASP A 903 -19.97 -12.31 3.30
CA ASP A 903 -19.64 -12.81 4.63
C ASP A 903 -18.33 -12.25 5.20
N HIS A 904 -17.55 -11.48 4.43
CA HIS A 904 -16.18 -11.08 4.82
C HIS A 904 -16.12 -10.29 6.12
N ALA A 905 -17.06 -9.37 6.36
CA ALA A 905 -17.09 -8.56 7.58
C ALA A 905 -17.35 -9.41 8.83
N ALA A 906 -18.35 -10.30 8.78
CA ALA A 906 -18.68 -11.21 9.88
C ALA A 906 -17.56 -12.23 10.11
N MET A 907 -16.99 -12.79 9.02
CA MET A 907 -15.83 -13.68 9.06
C MET A 907 -14.60 -13.04 9.70
N ASN A 908 -14.29 -11.80 9.34
CA ASN A 908 -13.18 -11.06 9.93
C ASN A 908 -13.44 -10.75 11.41
N GLY A 909 -14.66 -10.30 11.77
CA GLY A 909 -15.07 -10.08 13.16
C GLY A 909 -14.93 -11.35 14.02
N GLY A 910 -15.42 -12.50 13.53
CA GLY A 910 -15.27 -13.78 14.20
C GLY A 910 -13.82 -14.24 14.32
N PHE A 911 -12.99 -14.02 13.31
CA PHE A 911 -11.56 -14.32 13.36
C PHE A 911 -10.83 -13.49 14.43
N ILE A 912 -11.09 -12.19 14.48
CA ILE A 912 -10.50 -11.31 15.51
C ILE A 912 -11.02 -11.70 16.90
N MET A 913 -12.30 -12.04 17.04
CA MET A 913 -12.86 -12.56 18.30
C MET A 913 -12.14 -13.84 18.77
N MET A 914 -11.92 -14.81 17.87
CA MET A 914 -11.18 -16.04 18.19
C MET A 914 -9.76 -15.76 18.67
N ARG A 915 -9.09 -14.77 18.06
CA ARG A 915 -7.78 -14.32 18.52
C ARG A 915 -7.84 -13.73 19.93
N SER A 916 -8.78 -12.81 20.18
CA SER A 916 -8.98 -12.18 21.49
C SER A 916 -9.30 -13.21 22.58
N LEU A 917 -10.12 -14.23 22.26
CA LEU A 917 -10.36 -15.36 23.16
C LEU A 917 -9.08 -16.14 23.46
N GLY A 918 -8.24 -16.37 22.45
CA GLY A 918 -6.90 -16.97 22.64
C GLY A 918 -5.99 -16.14 23.55
N VAL A 919 -6.04 -14.80 23.47
CA VAL A 919 -5.32 -13.90 24.38
C VAL A 919 -5.78 -14.08 25.82
N PHE A 920 -7.09 -14.08 26.04
CA PHE A 920 -7.67 -14.25 27.38
C PHE A 920 -7.35 -15.62 27.99
N ILE A 921 -7.44 -16.69 27.17
CA ILE A 921 -7.05 -18.03 27.61
C ILE A 921 -5.55 -18.03 27.97
N ALA A 922 -4.68 -17.41 27.16
CA ALA A 922 -3.26 -17.34 27.48
C ALA A 922 -2.98 -16.69 28.84
N THR A 923 -3.52 -15.51 29.11
CA THR A 923 -3.26 -14.78 30.37
C THR A 923 -3.82 -15.50 31.59
N SER A 924 -5.02 -16.06 31.46
CA SER A 924 -5.70 -16.74 32.58
C SER A 924 -5.12 -18.14 32.84
N LEU A 925 -4.88 -18.91 31.78
CA LEU A 925 -4.32 -20.26 31.87
C LEU A 925 -2.86 -20.23 32.33
N SER A 926 -2.04 -19.29 31.85
CA SER A 926 -0.63 -19.21 32.25
C SER A 926 -0.49 -18.95 33.74
N THR A 927 -1.27 -18.00 34.27
CA THR A 927 -1.30 -17.68 35.69
C THR A 927 -1.75 -18.88 36.51
N THR A 928 -2.84 -19.54 36.09
CA THR A 928 -3.40 -20.69 36.79
C THR A 928 -2.44 -21.87 36.81
N ILE A 929 -1.78 -22.20 35.69
CA ILE A 929 -0.79 -23.28 35.61
C ILE A 929 0.41 -22.97 36.51
N ILE A 930 1.02 -21.79 36.35
CA ILE A 930 2.25 -21.46 37.10
C ILE A 930 1.96 -21.44 38.60
N GLN A 931 0.85 -20.83 39.03
CA GLN A 931 0.49 -20.74 40.45
C GLN A 931 0.10 -22.09 41.07
N ASN A 932 -0.60 -22.97 40.33
CA ASN A 932 -0.99 -24.27 40.88
C ASN A 932 0.18 -25.25 40.92
N VAL A 933 1.01 -25.28 39.88
CA VAL A 933 2.21 -26.13 39.86
C VAL A 933 3.17 -25.70 40.97
N SER A 934 3.43 -24.40 41.12
CA SER A 934 4.32 -23.91 42.17
C SER A 934 3.77 -24.23 43.57
N GLN A 935 2.46 -24.09 43.80
CA GLN A 935 1.82 -24.48 45.07
C GLN A 935 1.95 -25.96 45.38
N VAL A 936 1.75 -26.85 44.39
CA VAL A 936 1.88 -28.29 44.61
C VAL A 936 3.31 -28.63 44.99
N VAL A 937 4.30 -28.07 44.28
CA VAL A 937 5.73 -28.27 44.60
C VAL A 937 6.06 -27.74 46.00
N LEU A 938 5.63 -26.54 46.34
CA LEU A 938 5.90 -25.95 47.66
C LEU A 938 5.24 -26.74 48.81
N LYS A 939 4.02 -27.26 48.60
CA LYS A 939 3.35 -28.12 49.60
C LYS A 939 4.07 -29.44 49.84
N THR A 940 4.74 -29.99 48.82
CA THR A 940 5.54 -31.22 48.99
C THR A 940 6.83 -30.99 49.78
N MET A 941 7.27 -29.74 49.97
CA MET A 941 8.54 -29.41 50.60
C MET A 941 8.53 -29.35 52.14
N SER A 942 7.39 -29.63 52.81
CA SER A 942 7.26 -29.70 54.28
C SER A 942 7.92 -28.52 55.03
N LEU A 943 7.41 -27.31 54.80
CA LEU A 943 7.94 -26.06 55.37
C LEU A 943 7.44 -25.84 56.82
N ASP A 944 8.28 -25.24 57.65
CA ASP A 944 7.93 -24.67 58.96
C ASP A 944 7.04 -23.42 58.81
N GLU A 945 6.27 -23.09 59.85
CA GLU A 945 5.19 -22.10 59.80
C GLU A 945 5.70 -20.67 59.48
N GLU A 946 6.86 -20.27 60.02
CA GLU A 946 7.50 -18.98 59.75
C GLU A 946 7.99 -18.88 58.30
N THR A 947 8.57 -19.97 57.78
CA THR A 947 9.06 -20.03 56.40
C THR A 947 7.91 -20.10 55.40
N ALA A 948 6.81 -20.77 55.74
CA ALA A 948 5.58 -20.78 54.94
C ALA A 948 4.98 -19.37 54.81
N GLU A 949 5.03 -18.57 55.88
CA GLU A 949 4.55 -17.18 55.88
C GLU A 949 5.43 -16.27 55.01
N LYS A 950 6.76 -16.41 55.08
CA LYS A 950 7.70 -15.68 54.19
C LYS A 950 7.52 -16.06 52.72
N VAL A 951 7.35 -17.35 52.42
CA VAL A 951 7.09 -17.83 51.05
C VAL A 951 5.75 -17.29 50.53
N GLU A 952 4.72 -17.22 51.37
CA GLU A 952 3.43 -16.65 50.99
C GLU A 952 3.49 -15.13 50.80
N ALA A 953 4.32 -14.42 51.59
CA ALA A 953 4.63 -13.00 51.40
C ALA A 953 5.36 -12.74 50.06
N THR A 954 6.25 -13.65 49.64
CA THR A 954 6.87 -13.61 48.30
C THR A 954 5.88 -13.84 47.16
N ARG A 955 4.78 -14.56 47.41
CA ARG A 955 3.70 -14.72 46.42
C ARG A 955 2.79 -13.50 46.34
N LEU A 956 2.75 -12.68 47.39
CA LEU A 956 2.02 -11.41 47.43
C LEU A 956 2.84 -10.25 46.84
N ASN A 957 4.17 -10.30 46.94
CA ASN A 957 5.08 -9.38 46.28
C ASN A 957 6.35 -10.12 45.83
N ILE A 958 6.60 -10.14 44.52
CA ILE A 958 7.73 -10.86 43.94
C ILE A 958 9.09 -10.26 44.30
N ASP A 959 9.13 -8.99 44.69
CA ASP A 959 10.36 -8.33 45.14
C ASP A 959 10.92 -8.98 46.40
N ASN A 960 10.03 -9.50 47.27
CA ASN A 960 10.40 -10.24 48.48
C ASN A 960 11.10 -11.58 48.17
N LEU A 961 11.13 -12.04 46.92
CA LEU A 961 11.89 -13.25 46.51
C LEU A 961 13.40 -13.04 46.70
N ARG A 962 13.85 -11.79 46.60
CA ARG A 962 15.26 -11.42 46.78
C ARG A 962 15.71 -11.48 48.25
N ASP A 963 14.76 -11.33 49.18
CA ASP A 963 15.01 -11.28 50.62
C ASP A 963 15.00 -12.68 51.28
N LEU A 964 14.68 -13.74 50.53
CA LEU A 964 14.73 -15.12 51.02
C LEU A 964 16.17 -15.63 51.15
N SER A 965 16.41 -16.52 52.13
CA SER A 965 17.69 -17.21 52.29
C SER A 965 18.03 -18.08 51.07
N GLY A 966 19.31 -18.22 50.74
CA GLY A 966 19.76 -18.78 49.46
C GLY A 966 19.23 -20.19 49.10
N ASP A 967 19.04 -21.08 50.08
CA ASP A 967 18.45 -22.41 49.85
C ASP A 967 16.95 -22.33 49.55
N MET A 968 16.22 -21.48 50.28
CA MET A 968 14.79 -21.27 50.09
C MET A 968 14.48 -20.52 48.80
N GLN A 969 15.29 -19.52 48.46
CA GLN A 969 15.22 -18.81 47.19
C GLN A 969 15.35 -19.78 46.01
N SER A 970 16.36 -20.66 46.03
CA SER A 970 16.57 -21.68 44.99
C SER A 970 15.38 -22.64 44.84
N LYS A 971 14.80 -23.11 45.96
CA LYS A 971 13.61 -23.99 45.95
C LYS A 971 12.37 -23.31 45.37
N VAL A 972 12.11 -22.05 45.74
CA VAL A 972 10.98 -21.29 45.20
C VAL A 972 11.19 -21.00 43.70
N MET A 973 12.41 -20.67 43.28
CA MET A 973 12.75 -20.49 41.86
C MET A 973 12.51 -21.78 41.05
N GLN A 974 12.89 -22.95 41.57
CA GLN A 974 12.64 -24.25 40.93
C GLN A 974 11.15 -24.57 40.80
N ALA A 975 10.34 -24.21 41.81
CA ALA A 975 8.90 -24.38 41.77
C ALA A 975 8.26 -23.54 40.65
N TYR A 976 8.67 -22.28 40.49
CA TYR A 976 8.25 -21.45 39.36
C TYR A 976 8.74 -21.99 38.02
N GLN A 977 10.01 -22.41 37.95
CA GLN A 977 10.61 -22.99 36.75
C GLN A 977 9.79 -24.19 36.25
N LEU A 978 9.39 -25.11 37.12
CA LEU A 978 8.54 -26.26 36.74
C LEU A 978 7.18 -25.82 36.21
N GLY A 979 6.58 -24.77 36.77
CA GLY A 979 5.36 -24.16 36.25
C GLY A 979 5.51 -23.68 34.81
N PHE A 980 6.64 -23.04 34.47
CA PHE A 980 6.96 -22.62 33.11
C PHE A 980 7.16 -23.82 32.16
N VAL A 981 7.77 -24.92 32.61
CA VAL A 981 7.92 -26.15 31.80
C VAL A 981 6.56 -26.70 31.39
N VAL A 982 5.61 -26.78 32.33
CA VAL A 982 4.24 -27.24 32.05
C VAL A 982 3.55 -26.29 31.08
N LEU A 983 3.63 -24.98 31.33
CA LEU A 983 3.05 -23.97 30.45
C LEU A 983 3.58 -24.06 29.01
N PHE A 984 4.90 -24.15 28.82
CA PHE A 984 5.50 -24.23 27.49
C PHE A 984 5.22 -25.55 26.79
N SER A 985 5.01 -26.63 27.55
CA SER A 985 4.55 -27.92 27.02
C SER A 985 3.11 -27.84 26.49
N VAL A 986 2.23 -27.07 27.15
CA VAL A 986 0.89 -26.77 26.61
C VAL A 986 1.01 -26.01 25.28
N LEU A 987 1.93 -25.05 25.17
CA LEU A 987 2.17 -24.34 23.91
C LEU A 987 2.67 -25.26 22.79
N LEU A 988 3.48 -26.27 23.12
CA LEU A 988 3.90 -27.29 22.15
C LEU A 988 2.71 -28.07 21.60
N VAL A 989 1.75 -28.46 22.47
CA VAL A 989 0.51 -29.11 22.05
C VAL A 989 -0.31 -28.19 21.14
N CYS A 990 -0.40 -26.89 21.45
CA CYS A 990 -1.05 -25.91 20.57
C CYS A 990 -0.37 -25.83 19.20
N SER A 991 0.97 -25.78 19.13
CA SER A 991 1.72 -25.79 17.88
C SER A 991 1.46 -27.06 17.05
N MET A 992 1.40 -28.23 17.69
CA MET A 992 1.03 -29.48 17.01
C MET A 992 -0.42 -29.45 16.50
N GLY A 993 -1.34 -28.89 17.28
CA GLY A 993 -2.73 -28.68 16.88
C GLY A 993 -2.86 -27.79 15.63
N ILE A 994 -2.04 -26.74 15.52
CA ILE A 994 -2.00 -25.87 14.32
C ILE A 994 -1.52 -26.65 13.09
N VAL A 995 -0.49 -27.50 13.22
CA VAL A 995 0.00 -28.34 12.11
C VAL A 995 -1.11 -29.26 11.60
N LEU A 996 -1.87 -29.88 12.52
CA LEU A 996 -3.00 -30.75 12.20
C LEU A 996 -4.18 -29.97 11.60
N ALA A 997 -4.46 -28.76 12.09
CA ALA A 997 -5.57 -27.97 11.58
C ALA A 997 -5.41 -27.62 10.09
N PHE A 998 -4.18 -27.34 9.65
CA PHE A 998 -3.87 -26.92 8.27
C PHE A 998 -3.44 -28.04 7.33
N SER A 999 -3.12 -29.24 7.82
CA SER A 999 -2.75 -30.37 6.96
C SER A 999 -3.88 -30.76 5.99
N TRP A 1000 -5.14 -30.46 6.36
CA TRP A 1000 -6.32 -30.80 5.58
C TRP A 1000 -6.98 -29.60 4.87
N VAL A 1001 -6.56 -28.35 5.12
CA VAL A 1001 -7.22 -27.18 4.50
C VAL A 1001 -6.97 -27.17 2.98
N PRO A 1002 -8.02 -27.14 2.13
CA PRO A 1002 -7.89 -27.23 0.70
C PRO A 1002 -7.19 -26.03 0.07
N GLU A 1003 -6.55 -26.33 -1.06
CA GLU A 1003 -5.60 -25.50 -1.75
C GLU A 1003 -6.27 -24.38 -2.60
N GLY A 1004 -6.51 -23.21 -2.01
CA GLY A 1004 -6.93 -21.99 -2.74
C GLY A 1004 -5.76 -21.25 -3.38
N ARG A 1005 -5.89 -20.80 -4.64
CA ARG A 1005 -5.04 -19.75 -5.25
C ARG A 1005 -5.84 -18.45 -5.21
N LEU A 1006 -5.20 -17.33 -4.87
CA LEU A 1006 -5.87 -16.03 -4.78
C LEU A 1006 -6.48 -15.60 -6.14
N ASP A 1007 -5.93 -16.08 -7.26
CA ASP A 1007 -6.43 -15.78 -8.62
C ASP A 1007 -7.81 -16.43 -8.96
N ARG A 1008 -8.28 -17.44 -8.20
CA ARG A 1008 -9.60 -18.06 -8.47
C ARG A 1008 -10.79 -17.27 -7.91
N LEU A 1009 -10.54 -16.22 -7.14
CA LEU A 1009 -11.56 -15.49 -6.39
C LEU A 1009 -11.94 -14.16 -7.01
N SER A 1010 -11.06 -13.53 -7.81
CA SER A 1010 -11.49 -12.41 -8.66
C SER A 1010 -12.56 -12.87 -9.64
N ASN A 1011 -12.36 -14.04 -10.26
CA ASN A 1011 -13.30 -14.58 -11.24
C ASN A 1011 -14.62 -15.04 -10.60
N ARG A 1012 -14.60 -15.56 -9.37
CA ARG A 1012 -15.84 -15.93 -8.66
C ARG A 1012 -16.60 -14.73 -8.11
N ALA A 1013 -15.91 -13.63 -7.79
CA ALA A 1013 -16.53 -12.37 -7.40
C ALA A 1013 -17.19 -11.69 -8.61
N GLU A 1014 -16.50 -11.64 -9.75
CA GLU A 1014 -17.08 -11.15 -11.01
C GLU A 1014 -18.26 -12.02 -11.47
N ASP A 1015 -18.19 -13.35 -11.32
CA ASP A 1015 -19.31 -14.25 -11.61
C ASP A 1015 -20.47 -14.12 -10.61
N SER A 1016 -20.22 -13.79 -9.33
CA SER A 1016 -21.30 -13.60 -8.34
C SER A 1016 -21.98 -12.24 -8.49
N ASP A 1017 -21.22 -11.19 -8.79
CA ASP A 1017 -21.76 -9.84 -9.00
C ASP A 1017 -22.58 -9.79 -10.30
N ALA A 1018 -22.16 -10.52 -11.35
CA ALA A 1018 -22.95 -10.69 -12.57
C ALA A 1018 -24.24 -11.52 -12.37
N VAL A 1019 -24.28 -12.43 -11.39
CA VAL A 1019 -25.48 -13.22 -11.05
C VAL A 1019 -26.44 -12.45 -10.16
N VAL A 1020 -25.93 -11.59 -9.26
CA VAL A 1020 -26.78 -10.70 -8.43
C VAL A 1020 -27.40 -9.59 -9.29
N GLU A 1021 -26.65 -8.99 -10.23
CA GLU A 1021 -27.22 -8.04 -11.20
C GLU A 1021 -28.27 -8.70 -12.13
N MET A 1022 -28.13 -10.00 -12.45
CA MET A 1022 -29.15 -10.74 -13.20
C MET A 1022 -30.41 -11.05 -12.39
N VAL A 1023 -30.33 -11.18 -11.06
CA VAL A 1023 -31.49 -11.48 -10.20
C VAL A 1023 -32.24 -10.21 -9.83
N ASP A 1024 -31.53 -9.10 -9.56
CA ASP A 1024 -32.17 -7.78 -9.32
C ASP A 1024 -32.84 -7.21 -10.59
N HIS A 1025 -32.41 -7.63 -11.79
CA HIS A 1025 -33.10 -7.28 -13.05
C HIS A 1025 -34.25 -8.21 -13.43
N LEU A 1026 -34.52 -9.27 -12.68
CA LEU A 1026 -35.67 -10.17 -12.91
C LEU A 1026 -36.87 -9.89 -11.99
N ASP A 1027 -36.66 -9.25 -10.84
CA ASP A 1027 -37.75 -8.92 -9.90
C ASP A 1027 -38.46 -7.58 -10.21
N ASP A 1028 -37.88 -6.74 -11.09
CA ASP A 1028 -38.45 -5.43 -11.49
C ASP A 1028 -39.27 -5.44 -12.79
N GLU A 1029 -39.41 -6.57 -13.50
CA GLU A 1029 -40.08 -6.64 -14.82
C GLU A 1029 -41.36 -7.51 -14.92
N GLU A 1030 -41.93 -8.03 -13.82
CA GLU A 1030 -43.23 -8.73 -13.88
C GLU A 1030 -44.32 -8.08 -13.01
N THR A 1031 -44.76 -6.86 -13.35
CA THR A 1031 -46.14 -6.38 -13.04
C THR A 1031 -46.56 -5.17 -13.89
N ASP A 1032 -46.59 -5.28 -15.22
CA ASP A 1032 -47.62 -4.62 -16.04
C ASP A 1032 -47.40 -4.97 -17.50
N ASP A 1033 -48.31 -5.75 -18.08
CA ASP A 1033 -48.92 -5.43 -19.38
C ASP A 1033 -50.00 -6.46 -19.72
N GLY A 1034 -51.24 -6.04 -19.51
CA GLY A 1034 -52.36 -6.46 -20.33
C GLY A 1034 -52.73 -5.33 -21.28
N LEU A 1035 -52.26 -5.40 -22.54
CA LEU A 1035 -52.97 -5.06 -23.79
C LEU A 1035 -52.07 -5.15 -25.02
#